data_AF-A0A7V2V9F2-F1
#
_entry.id   AF-A0A7V2V9F2-F1
#
_cell.length_a   1.000
_cell.length_b   1.000
_cell.length_c   1.000
_cell.angle_alpha   90.00
_cell.angle_beta   90.00
_cell.angle_gamma   90.00
#
_symmetry.space_group_name_H-M   'P 1'
#
loop_
_entity.id
_entity.type
_entity.pdbx_description
1 polymer ?
#
loop_
_entity_poly.entity_id
_entity_poly.type
_entity_poly.pdbx_seq_one_letter_code
_entity_poly.pdbx_strand_id
1 'polypeptide(L)'
;MIHWSIYTIIPLVSIVLYAVLFGIVITSKPFTYQRRWFSVYLIAMFGWSISAFLVLSGIGNILFWFRMMTSWVIISLLGIFGFVQTVFSKRREWTIYVILYSITIALLTTFTDQVVGSAALIGNILEYSFHPLMILLVGPGYFLMLYSLVLLVRGTRQTDNLRQRERFHYLSLALIIITLGTALNFTPLGQYPIDIASNGLAAILIAYAILRYQLLEIRVVVRIGLFYSIATAIAGVLYFVIISQVLRLFESYTKTPIFIISALIALLTAIIFAPIYTKLQTWIDRVFYRERYNGALMLQRLSGTTATLLDLEKITDIIIDELSNTIHIEQIAFFIRRHNNEQYELFNQQGSILPLRMRLHADNPVVKWLSTHREILTKHDFETLPIFRSLWGKEREVLEAFKASLYIPLIAKDSLVGILAIGESRSGRPYSKDEQAMLTTLANQTAVAIENARLYEELEDTFMQTVISLANAIDIRDTYTRNHSQEIAKLAADTARELGLSEDEVDSVYWGGLLHDIGKIGIPDSILLKPGPLTDEERKKMQYHTIAGAQIISPIQKLSHVAPFVRSSHERYDGKGYPDGLKGEEIPLGARIIAVVDAYSAITDDRVYRKARSHEEAVKELERCSGTQFDTKVLQAFLRVIEKNPEKQQGIKH
;
A
#
# COMPACT_ATOMS: atom_id res chain seq x y z
N MET A 1 -32.72 42.24 -28.15
CA MET A 1 -32.69 40.84 -27.68
C MET A 1 -31.47 40.16 -28.27
N ILE A 2 -30.70 39.41 -27.48
CA ILE A 2 -29.52 38.68 -27.98
C ILE A 2 -30.00 37.53 -28.87
N HIS A 3 -29.57 37.50 -30.13
CA HIS A 3 -29.83 36.36 -31.01
C HIS A 3 -28.86 35.23 -30.67
N TRP A 4 -29.32 34.25 -29.89
CA TRP A 4 -28.52 33.06 -29.61
C TRP A 4 -28.40 32.18 -30.85
N SER A 5 -27.24 32.19 -31.46
CA SER A 5 -26.86 31.35 -32.60
C SER A 5 -25.54 30.62 -32.27
N ILE A 6 -25.11 29.72 -33.14
CA ILE A 6 -23.80 29.07 -32.98
C ILE A 6 -22.66 30.09 -32.85
N TYR A 7 -22.81 31.27 -33.49
CA TYR A 7 -21.87 32.39 -33.46
C TYR A 7 -21.75 33.04 -32.07
N THR A 8 -22.80 33.05 -31.26
CA THR A 8 -22.75 33.59 -29.89
C THR A 8 -22.48 32.53 -28.83
N ILE A 9 -22.82 31.26 -29.11
CA ILE A 9 -22.64 30.15 -28.16
C ILE A 9 -21.16 29.77 -28.04
N ILE A 10 -20.44 29.67 -29.16
CA ILE A 10 -19.02 29.30 -29.17
C ILE A 10 -18.17 30.27 -28.31
N PRO A 11 -18.27 31.61 -28.47
CA PRO A 11 -17.60 32.56 -27.60
C PRO A 11 -17.99 32.41 -26.12
N LEU A 12 -19.26 32.17 -25.82
CA LEU A 12 -19.74 32.02 -24.44
C LEU A 12 -19.10 30.80 -23.75
N VAL A 13 -18.99 29.67 -24.45
CA VAL A 13 -18.27 28.49 -23.96
C VAL A 13 -16.80 28.82 -23.70
N SER A 14 -16.14 29.52 -24.64
CA SER A 14 -14.74 29.93 -24.49
C SER A 14 -14.52 30.88 -23.30
N ILE A 15 -15.41 31.85 -23.06
CA ILE A 15 -15.39 32.73 -21.87
C ILE A 15 -15.35 31.90 -20.59
N VAL A 16 -16.25 30.93 -20.49
CA VAL A 16 -16.37 30.06 -19.32
C VAL A 16 -15.11 29.22 -19.12
N LEU A 17 -14.60 28.59 -20.18
CA LEU A 17 -13.38 27.77 -20.11
C LEU A 17 -12.17 28.58 -19.63
N TYR A 18 -11.94 29.75 -20.24
CA TYR A 18 -10.80 30.60 -19.88
C TYR A 18 -10.96 31.27 -18.51
N ALA A 19 -12.18 31.62 -18.08
CA ALA A 19 -12.45 32.13 -16.74
C ALA A 19 -12.08 31.11 -15.65
N VAL A 20 -12.52 29.87 -15.82
CA VAL A 20 -12.23 28.78 -14.89
C VAL A 20 -10.73 28.50 -14.84
N LEU A 21 -10.07 28.39 -16.01
CA LEU A 21 -8.62 28.21 -16.09
C LEU A 21 -7.88 29.36 -15.40
N PHE A 22 -8.27 30.61 -15.64
CA PHE A 22 -7.63 31.78 -15.04
C PHE A 22 -7.78 31.80 -13.51
N GLY A 23 -8.99 31.62 -12.99
CA GLY A 23 -9.27 31.58 -11.55
C GLY A 23 -8.46 30.53 -10.81
N ILE A 24 -8.16 29.42 -11.46
CA ILE A 24 -7.41 28.30 -10.86
C ILE A 24 -5.91 28.55 -10.86
N VAL A 25 -5.40 29.14 -11.94
CA VAL A 25 -4.01 29.56 -12.03
C VAL A 25 -3.71 30.62 -10.97
N ILE A 26 -4.62 31.57 -10.70
CA ILE A 26 -4.39 32.65 -9.72
C ILE A 26 -4.54 32.21 -8.25
N THR A 27 -5.43 31.26 -7.95
CA THR A 27 -5.69 30.78 -6.57
C THR A 27 -4.65 29.80 -6.06
N SER A 28 -3.90 29.16 -6.96
CA SER A 28 -2.82 28.26 -6.60
C SER A 28 -1.61 29.07 -6.07
N LYS A 29 -0.99 28.66 -4.96
CA LYS A 29 0.26 29.23 -4.40
C LYS A 29 1.37 28.18 -4.35
N PRO A 30 2.66 28.53 -4.53
CA PRO A 30 3.23 29.87 -4.75
C PRO A 30 3.12 30.38 -6.19
N PHE A 31 3.14 31.70 -6.38
CA PHE A 31 2.98 32.33 -7.70
C PHE A 31 4.31 32.41 -8.48
N THR A 32 4.68 31.28 -9.11
CA THR A 32 5.95 31.15 -9.84
C THR A 32 6.01 32.06 -11.07
N TYR A 33 7.23 32.35 -11.56
CA TYR A 33 7.43 33.19 -12.75
C TYR A 33 6.75 32.60 -14.01
N GLN A 34 6.78 31.28 -14.17
CA GLN A 34 6.05 30.55 -15.22
C GLN A 34 4.53 30.82 -15.16
N ARG A 35 3.98 30.87 -13.94
CA ARG A 35 2.55 31.10 -13.71
C ARG A 35 2.12 32.52 -14.08
N ARG A 36 2.97 33.52 -13.85
CA ARG A 36 2.71 34.92 -14.21
C ARG A 36 2.46 35.05 -15.72
N TRP A 37 3.37 34.52 -16.52
CA TRP A 37 3.27 34.55 -17.98
C TRP A 37 2.08 33.76 -18.51
N PHE A 38 1.82 32.59 -17.93
CA PHE A 38 0.64 31.82 -18.28
C PHE A 38 -0.67 32.54 -17.92
N SER A 39 -0.70 33.30 -16.82
CA SER A 39 -1.85 34.12 -16.43
C SER A 39 -2.11 35.24 -17.43
N VAL A 40 -1.05 35.89 -17.94
CA VAL A 40 -1.17 36.91 -19.00
C VAL A 40 -1.83 36.33 -20.24
N TYR A 41 -1.42 35.13 -20.67
CA TYR A 41 -2.05 34.42 -21.79
C TYR A 41 -3.54 34.16 -21.51
N LEU A 42 -3.89 33.60 -20.35
CA LEU A 42 -5.29 33.28 -20.03
C LEU A 42 -6.18 34.52 -19.93
N ILE A 43 -5.68 35.63 -19.36
CA ILE A 43 -6.40 36.91 -19.32
C ILE A 43 -6.66 37.41 -20.74
N ALA A 44 -5.66 37.34 -21.62
CA ALA A 44 -5.80 37.77 -22.99
C ALA A 44 -6.84 36.94 -23.75
N MET A 45 -6.83 35.61 -23.60
CA MET A 45 -7.82 34.74 -24.22
C MET A 45 -9.24 34.93 -23.66
N PHE A 46 -9.35 35.20 -22.36
CA PHE A 46 -10.62 35.54 -21.73
C PHE A 46 -11.19 36.87 -22.27
N GLY A 47 -10.36 37.92 -22.31
CA GLY A 47 -10.71 39.21 -22.88
C GLY A 47 -11.08 39.12 -24.36
N TRP A 48 -10.33 38.33 -25.13
CA TRP A 48 -10.63 38.05 -26.53
C TRP A 48 -12.01 37.39 -26.69
N SER A 49 -12.31 36.38 -25.87
CA SER A 49 -13.60 35.66 -25.92
C SER A 49 -14.79 36.56 -25.55
N ILE A 50 -14.61 37.49 -24.58
CA ILE A 50 -15.61 38.51 -24.24
C ILE A 50 -15.83 39.46 -25.42
N SER A 51 -14.76 40.02 -25.98
CA SER A 51 -14.86 40.94 -27.12
C SER A 51 -15.55 40.27 -28.31
N ALA A 52 -15.19 39.02 -28.61
CA ALA A 52 -15.81 38.25 -29.68
C ALA A 52 -17.30 38.00 -29.43
N PHE A 53 -17.69 37.66 -28.19
CA PHE A 53 -19.10 37.53 -27.82
C PHE A 53 -19.88 38.83 -28.03
N LEU A 54 -19.31 39.97 -27.65
CA LEU A 54 -19.96 41.28 -27.78
C LEU A 54 -20.10 41.72 -29.23
N VAL A 55 -19.07 41.48 -30.07
CA VAL A 55 -19.11 41.70 -31.52
C VAL A 55 -20.21 40.86 -32.16
N LEU A 56 -20.19 39.54 -31.93
CA LEU A 56 -21.11 38.61 -32.59
C LEU A 56 -22.54 38.67 -32.05
N SER A 57 -22.73 39.23 -30.86
CA SER A 57 -24.05 39.53 -30.30
C SER A 57 -24.61 40.88 -30.74
N GLY A 58 -23.82 41.69 -31.46
CA GLY A 58 -24.21 43.05 -31.87
C GLY A 58 -24.42 44.02 -30.70
N ILE A 59 -23.75 43.80 -29.57
CA ILE A 59 -23.94 44.60 -28.35
C ILE A 59 -22.95 45.77 -28.33
N GLY A 60 -23.46 46.99 -28.25
CA GLY A 60 -22.63 48.19 -28.13
C GLY A 60 -21.91 48.53 -29.43
N ASN A 61 -20.74 49.16 -29.32
CA ASN A 61 -19.96 49.59 -30.48
C ASN A 61 -19.14 48.43 -31.05
N ILE A 62 -19.59 47.87 -32.18
CA ILE A 62 -18.97 46.71 -32.84
C ILE A 62 -17.52 47.00 -33.23
N LEU A 63 -17.24 48.18 -33.78
CA LEU A 63 -15.88 48.59 -34.16
C LEU A 63 -14.95 48.63 -32.95
N PHE A 64 -15.42 49.19 -31.83
CA PHE A 64 -14.65 49.21 -30.58
C PHE A 64 -14.35 47.80 -30.07
N TRP A 65 -15.36 46.92 -30.00
CA TRP A 65 -15.16 45.55 -29.53
C TRP A 65 -14.26 44.74 -30.45
N PHE A 66 -14.35 44.95 -31.76
CA PHE A 66 -13.46 44.31 -32.72
C PHE A 66 -12.01 44.79 -32.57
N ARG A 67 -11.79 46.09 -32.37
CA ARG A 67 -10.46 46.65 -32.02
C ARG A 67 -9.90 46.04 -30.73
N MET A 68 -10.73 45.94 -29.69
CA MET A 68 -10.35 45.26 -28.45
C MET A 68 -10.00 43.78 -28.70
N MET A 69 -10.78 43.08 -29.52
CA MET A 69 -10.52 41.69 -29.90
C MET A 69 -9.13 41.55 -30.55
N THR A 70 -8.78 42.40 -31.51
CA THR A 70 -7.46 42.39 -32.16
C THR A 70 -6.31 42.71 -31.19
N SER A 71 -6.51 43.61 -30.24
CA SER A 71 -5.52 43.94 -29.21
C SER A 71 -5.25 42.77 -28.26
N TRP A 72 -6.28 42.01 -27.90
CA TRP A 72 -6.12 40.81 -27.08
C TRP A 72 -5.33 39.70 -27.77
N VAL A 73 -5.42 39.57 -29.11
CA VAL A 73 -4.58 38.63 -29.87
C VAL A 73 -3.10 38.99 -29.70
N ILE A 74 -2.73 40.27 -29.77
CA ILE A 74 -1.33 40.71 -29.59
C ILE A 74 -0.83 40.37 -28.18
N ILE A 75 -1.66 40.59 -27.16
CA ILE A 75 -1.32 40.28 -25.77
C ILE A 75 -1.23 38.76 -25.55
N SER A 76 -2.06 37.95 -26.21
CA SER A 76 -2.02 36.49 -26.08
C SER A 76 -0.74 35.89 -26.68
N LEU A 77 -0.27 36.43 -27.81
CA LEU A 77 1.00 36.07 -28.43
C LEU A 77 2.19 36.37 -27.51
N LEU A 78 2.18 37.55 -26.88
CA LEU A 78 3.16 37.92 -25.85
C LEU A 78 3.11 36.94 -24.67
N GLY A 79 1.92 36.60 -24.18
CA GLY A 79 1.71 35.67 -23.07
C GLY A 79 2.25 34.27 -23.36
N ILE A 80 1.96 33.70 -24.53
CA ILE A 80 2.46 32.39 -24.97
C ILE A 80 3.98 32.42 -25.09
N PHE A 81 4.53 33.44 -25.74
CA PHE A 81 5.98 33.56 -25.93
C PHE A 81 6.70 33.60 -24.58
N GLY A 82 6.27 34.47 -23.68
CA GLY A 82 6.86 34.57 -22.34
C GLY A 82 6.71 33.27 -21.55
N PHE A 83 5.54 32.61 -21.63
CA PHE A 83 5.31 31.32 -20.99
C PHE A 83 6.28 30.26 -21.50
N VAL A 84 6.42 30.09 -22.82
CA VAL A 84 7.34 29.11 -23.41
C VAL A 84 8.80 29.40 -23.03
N GLN A 85 9.21 30.67 -22.98
CA GLN A 85 10.56 31.03 -22.51
C GLN A 85 10.82 30.54 -21.07
N THR A 86 9.83 30.70 -20.17
CA THR A 86 9.97 30.24 -18.78
C THR A 86 10.10 28.73 -18.65
N VAL A 87 9.43 27.98 -19.53
CA VAL A 87 9.43 26.52 -19.54
C VAL A 87 10.81 25.95 -19.88
N PHE A 88 11.58 26.65 -20.71
CA PHE A 88 12.96 26.27 -21.05
C PHE A 88 14.01 27.01 -20.21
N SER A 89 13.60 27.72 -19.14
CA SER A 89 14.48 28.54 -18.27
C SER A 89 15.34 29.57 -19.03
N LYS A 90 14.92 29.99 -20.22
CA LYS A 90 15.64 30.97 -21.04
C LYS A 90 15.05 32.35 -20.79
N ARG A 91 15.71 33.15 -19.96
CA ARG A 91 15.37 34.59 -19.85
C ARG A 91 16.26 35.35 -20.82
N ARG A 92 15.65 35.96 -21.84
CA ARG A 92 16.39 36.73 -22.84
C ARG A 92 16.21 38.22 -22.60
N GLU A 93 17.30 38.99 -22.73
CA GLU A 93 17.32 40.43 -22.51
C GLU A 93 16.31 41.18 -23.39
N TRP A 94 16.08 40.68 -24.62
CA TRP A 94 15.13 41.31 -25.54
C TRP A 94 13.65 41.09 -25.21
N THR A 95 13.32 40.30 -24.18
CA THR A 95 11.92 40.08 -23.75
C THR A 95 11.23 41.40 -23.38
N ILE A 96 11.96 42.37 -22.81
CA ILE A 96 11.40 43.68 -22.46
C ILE A 96 10.96 44.47 -23.70
N TYR A 97 11.73 44.40 -24.80
CA TYR A 97 11.37 45.05 -26.06
C TYR A 97 10.12 44.42 -26.67
N VAL A 98 9.94 43.10 -26.56
CA VAL A 98 8.71 42.42 -27.00
C VAL A 98 7.49 42.90 -26.22
N ILE A 99 7.63 43.07 -24.89
CA ILE A 99 6.56 43.58 -24.04
C ILE A 99 6.18 45.00 -24.47
N LEU A 100 7.16 45.91 -24.59
CA LEU A 100 6.92 47.30 -24.98
C LEU A 100 6.28 47.39 -26.37
N TYR A 101 6.79 46.61 -27.33
CA TYR A 101 6.24 46.51 -28.68
C TYR A 101 4.79 46.02 -28.68
N SER A 102 4.50 44.92 -27.96
CA SER A 102 3.15 44.33 -27.90
C SER A 102 2.14 45.28 -27.25
N ILE A 103 2.52 45.97 -26.17
CA ILE A 103 1.66 46.96 -25.50
C ILE A 103 1.41 48.16 -26.45
N THR A 104 2.45 48.65 -27.10
CA THR A 104 2.34 49.79 -28.02
C THR A 104 1.37 49.48 -29.16
N ILE A 105 1.47 48.29 -29.77
CA ILE A 105 0.58 47.90 -30.86
C ILE A 105 -0.83 47.62 -30.36
N ALA A 106 -0.99 46.99 -29.20
CA ALA A 106 -2.32 46.80 -28.60
C ALA A 106 -3.02 48.16 -28.37
N LEU A 107 -2.32 49.15 -27.84
CA LEU A 107 -2.87 50.50 -27.67
C LEU A 107 -3.19 51.17 -29.01
N LEU A 108 -2.26 51.10 -29.97
CA LEU A 108 -2.45 51.69 -31.29
C LEU A 108 -3.64 51.04 -32.02
N THR A 109 -3.80 49.73 -31.91
CA THR A 109 -4.92 48.98 -32.51
C THR A 109 -6.26 49.31 -31.83
N THR A 110 -6.27 49.51 -30.51
CA THR A 110 -7.50 49.85 -29.77
C THR A 110 -7.99 51.27 -30.07
N PHE A 111 -7.08 52.25 -30.03
CA PHE A 111 -7.44 53.67 -29.98
C PHE A 111 -7.27 54.42 -31.30
N THR A 112 -6.65 53.82 -32.31
CA THR A 112 -6.48 54.46 -33.63
C THR A 112 -7.25 53.71 -34.71
N ASP A 113 -7.56 54.42 -35.79
CA ASP A 113 -8.11 53.89 -37.04
C ASP A 113 -7.05 53.34 -38.00
N GLN A 114 -5.77 53.55 -37.70
CA GLN A 114 -4.65 53.19 -38.58
C GLN A 114 -4.42 51.69 -38.75
N VAL A 115 -5.07 50.84 -37.95
CA VAL A 115 -4.96 49.38 -38.00
C VAL A 115 -6.27 48.73 -38.42
N VAL A 116 -7.36 49.11 -37.74
CA VAL A 116 -8.71 48.61 -38.01
C VAL A 116 -9.55 49.78 -38.54
N GLY A 117 -9.83 49.74 -39.85
CA GLY A 117 -10.54 50.79 -40.56
C GLY A 117 -12.04 50.75 -40.29
N SER A 118 -12.67 49.60 -40.52
CA SER A 118 -14.09 49.39 -40.26
C SER A 118 -14.38 47.97 -39.76
N ALA A 119 -15.44 47.82 -38.97
CA ALA A 119 -16.01 46.53 -38.59
C ALA A 119 -17.51 46.72 -38.32
N ALA A 120 -18.33 45.93 -39.01
CA ALA A 120 -19.78 45.96 -38.91
C ALA A 120 -20.35 44.54 -38.98
N LEU A 121 -21.43 44.30 -38.25
CA LEU A 121 -22.15 43.03 -38.28
C LEU A 121 -23.34 43.18 -39.24
N ILE A 122 -23.29 42.50 -40.38
CA ILE A 122 -24.37 42.49 -41.38
C ILE A 122 -25.04 41.12 -41.34
N GLY A 123 -26.22 41.05 -40.72
CA GLY A 123 -26.85 39.76 -40.39
C GLY A 123 -26.03 39.00 -39.35
N ASN A 124 -25.53 37.81 -39.72
CA ASN A 124 -24.63 36.99 -38.89
C ASN A 124 -23.17 37.03 -39.36
N ILE A 125 -22.86 37.85 -40.36
CA ILE A 125 -21.52 37.90 -40.97
C ILE A 125 -20.83 39.17 -40.47
N LEU A 126 -19.63 39.01 -39.95
CA LEU A 126 -18.77 40.11 -39.54
C LEU A 126 -17.96 40.59 -40.74
N GLU A 127 -18.30 41.77 -41.25
CA GLU A 127 -17.52 42.43 -42.31
C GLU A 127 -16.55 43.42 -41.67
N TYR A 128 -15.27 43.34 -42.03
CA TYR A 128 -14.23 44.20 -41.48
C TYR A 128 -13.17 44.53 -42.53
N SER A 129 -12.49 45.66 -42.34
CA SER A 129 -11.37 46.08 -43.16
C SER A 129 -10.15 46.42 -42.28
N PHE A 130 -8.99 45.92 -42.70
CA PHE A 130 -7.70 46.23 -42.08
C PHE A 130 -6.93 47.20 -42.97
N HIS A 131 -6.20 48.12 -42.35
CA HIS A 131 -5.24 48.95 -43.07
C HIS A 131 -3.94 48.16 -43.35
N PRO A 132 -3.16 48.52 -44.41
CA PRO A 132 -1.92 47.83 -44.75
C PRO A 132 -0.89 47.77 -43.61
N LEU A 133 -0.93 48.75 -42.69
CA LEU A 133 -0.08 48.82 -41.51
C LEU A 133 -0.24 47.58 -40.60
N MET A 134 -1.39 46.90 -40.64
CA MET A 134 -1.68 45.70 -39.84
C MET A 134 -0.65 44.58 -40.06
N ILE A 135 -0.22 44.35 -41.30
CA ILE A 135 0.75 43.29 -41.61
C ILE A 135 2.10 43.57 -40.93
N LEU A 136 2.56 44.83 -40.99
CA LEU A 136 3.83 45.25 -40.40
C LEU A 136 3.80 45.17 -38.87
N LEU A 137 2.67 45.50 -38.27
CA LEU A 137 2.51 45.54 -36.81
C LEU A 137 2.21 44.16 -36.19
N VAL A 138 1.51 43.28 -36.89
CA VAL A 138 1.12 41.96 -36.36
C VAL A 138 2.10 40.85 -36.77
N GLY A 139 2.79 41.02 -37.91
CA GLY A 139 3.75 40.04 -38.44
C GLY A 139 4.80 39.55 -37.43
N PRO A 140 5.46 40.43 -36.66
CA PRO A 140 6.40 40.00 -35.63
C PRO A 140 5.76 39.15 -34.52
N GLY A 141 4.48 39.36 -34.21
CA GLY A 141 3.72 38.52 -33.27
C GLY A 141 3.57 37.08 -33.77
N TYR A 142 3.19 36.89 -35.05
CA TYR A 142 3.11 35.56 -35.65
C TYR A 142 4.47 34.87 -35.74
N PHE A 143 5.55 35.62 -35.96
CA PHE A 143 6.90 35.08 -35.89
C PHE A 143 7.23 34.55 -34.50
N LEU A 144 6.87 35.27 -33.42
CA LEU A 144 7.06 34.80 -32.05
C LEU A 144 6.24 33.56 -31.73
N MET A 145 5.04 33.44 -32.29
CA MET A 145 4.21 32.25 -32.19
C MET A 145 4.88 31.04 -32.83
N LEU A 146 5.35 31.17 -34.07
CA LEU A 146 6.05 30.11 -34.79
C LEU A 146 7.35 29.72 -34.08
N TYR A 147 8.10 30.70 -33.59
CA TYR A 147 9.30 30.47 -32.78
C TYR A 147 8.98 29.66 -31.51
N SER A 148 7.90 30.02 -30.81
CA SER A 148 7.43 29.31 -29.62
C SER A 148 7.01 27.86 -29.93
N LEU A 149 6.35 27.65 -31.08
CA LEU A 149 5.99 26.31 -31.55
C LEU A 149 7.23 25.45 -31.84
N VAL A 150 8.22 26.01 -32.54
CA VAL A 150 9.48 25.30 -32.84
C VAL A 150 10.21 24.92 -31.55
N LEU A 151 10.22 25.79 -30.54
CA LEU A 151 10.81 25.46 -29.24
C LEU A 151 10.09 24.30 -28.56
N LEU A 152 8.76 24.31 -28.53
CA LEU A 152 7.96 23.23 -27.93
C LEU A 152 8.16 21.90 -28.67
N VAL A 153 8.16 21.90 -30.00
CA VAL A 153 8.38 20.70 -30.84
C VAL A 153 9.81 20.18 -30.71
N ARG A 154 10.82 21.05 -30.55
CA ARG A 154 12.17 20.59 -30.21
C ARG A 154 12.23 19.99 -28.81
N GLY A 155 11.56 20.62 -27.85
CA GLY A 155 11.45 20.11 -26.48
C GLY A 155 10.84 18.72 -26.41
N THR A 156 9.78 18.42 -27.16
CA THR A 156 9.17 17.08 -27.19
C THR A 156 10.13 16.00 -27.68
N ARG A 157 11.04 16.33 -28.60
CA ARG A 157 12.02 15.38 -29.17
C ARG A 157 13.25 15.19 -28.30
N GLN A 158 13.62 16.19 -27.51
CA GLN A 158 14.88 16.20 -26.74
C GLN A 158 14.73 15.80 -25.27
N THR A 159 13.51 15.54 -24.80
CA THR A 159 13.23 15.26 -23.38
C THR A 159 12.97 13.78 -23.14
N ASP A 160 13.77 13.15 -22.29
CA ASP A 160 13.61 11.73 -21.90
C ASP A 160 12.50 11.52 -20.86
N ASN A 161 12.12 12.58 -20.13
CA ASN A 161 11.02 12.53 -19.18
C ASN A 161 9.66 12.51 -19.89
N LEU A 162 8.95 11.38 -19.82
CA LEU A 162 7.64 11.16 -20.44
C LEU A 162 6.61 12.24 -20.08
N ARG A 163 6.50 12.65 -18.80
CA ARG A 163 5.51 13.68 -18.40
C ARG A 163 5.82 15.03 -19.02
N GLN A 164 7.10 15.39 -19.07
CA GLN A 164 7.55 16.66 -19.64
C GLN A 164 7.43 16.66 -21.17
N ARG A 165 7.69 15.53 -21.81
CA ARG A 165 7.44 15.31 -23.25
C ARG A 165 5.97 15.45 -23.60
N GLU A 166 5.09 14.76 -22.86
CA GLU A 166 3.63 14.86 -23.06
C GLU A 166 3.15 16.29 -22.83
N ARG A 167 3.61 16.97 -21.79
CA ARG A 167 3.33 18.38 -21.53
C ARG A 167 3.67 19.27 -22.73
N PHE A 168 4.85 19.10 -23.32
CA PHE A 168 5.25 19.85 -24.52
C PHE A 168 4.43 19.47 -25.74
N HIS A 169 4.04 18.20 -25.85
CA HIS A 169 3.22 17.70 -26.95
C HIS A 169 1.83 18.35 -26.95
N TYR A 170 1.10 18.33 -25.83
CA TYR A 170 -0.22 18.96 -25.74
C TYR A 170 -0.17 20.48 -25.93
N LEU A 171 0.86 21.17 -25.43
CA LEU A 171 1.05 22.59 -25.71
C LEU A 171 1.32 22.86 -27.19
N SER A 172 2.15 22.04 -27.84
CA SER A 172 2.43 22.17 -29.27
C SER A 172 1.17 21.93 -30.11
N LEU A 173 0.37 20.92 -29.76
CA LEU A 173 -0.89 20.60 -30.42
C LEU A 173 -1.90 21.75 -30.26
N ALA A 174 -2.05 22.29 -29.05
CA ALA A 174 -2.89 23.45 -28.78
C ALA A 174 -2.47 24.65 -29.65
N LEU A 175 -1.17 24.94 -29.72
CA LEU A 175 -0.66 26.07 -30.52
C LEU A 175 -0.84 25.85 -32.04
N ILE A 176 -0.71 24.61 -32.52
CA ILE A 176 -1.00 24.26 -33.92
C ILE A 176 -2.48 24.50 -34.24
N ILE A 177 -3.39 24.06 -33.38
CA ILE A 177 -4.83 24.26 -33.56
C ILE A 177 -5.19 25.75 -33.60
N ILE A 178 -4.62 26.56 -32.69
CA ILE A 178 -4.80 28.02 -32.68
C ILE A 178 -4.28 28.64 -33.98
N THR A 179 -3.10 28.21 -34.44
CA THR A 179 -2.47 28.74 -35.65
C THR A 179 -3.31 28.43 -36.89
N LEU A 180 -3.77 27.18 -37.02
CA LEU A 180 -4.62 26.76 -38.14
C LEU A 180 -5.98 27.46 -38.10
N GLY A 181 -6.62 27.56 -36.93
CA GLY A 181 -7.89 28.27 -36.77
C GLY A 181 -7.79 29.74 -37.18
N THR A 182 -6.74 30.43 -36.72
CA THR A 182 -6.49 31.82 -37.09
C THR A 182 -6.17 31.97 -38.59
N ALA A 183 -5.45 31.03 -39.19
CA ALA A 183 -5.14 31.08 -40.63
C ALA A 183 -6.39 30.98 -41.51
N LEU A 184 -7.42 30.24 -41.06
CA LEU A 184 -8.69 30.10 -41.78
C LEU A 184 -9.45 31.43 -41.88
N ASN A 185 -9.19 32.40 -41.00
CA ASN A 185 -9.78 33.75 -41.06
C ASN A 185 -9.42 34.50 -42.35
N PHE A 186 -8.35 34.10 -43.06
CA PHE A 186 -7.94 34.69 -44.34
C PHE A 186 -8.57 34.00 -45.55
N THR A 187 -9.43 33.01 -45.33
CA THR A 187 -10.13 32.25 -46.37
C THR A 187 -11.63 32.57 -46.33
N PRO A 188 -12.44 32.13 -47.32
CA PRO A 188 -13.90 32.26 -47.25
C PRO A 188 -14.53 31.63 -46.00
N LEU A 189 -13.84 30.68 -45.35
CA LEU A 189 -14.28 30.06 -44.10
C LEU A 189 -14.16 30.98 -42.88
N GLY A 190 -13.42 32.10 -42.99
CA GLY A 190 -13.25 33.09 -41.93
C GLY A 190 -14.51 33.85 -41.53
N GLN A 191 -15.60 33.70 -42.28
CA GLN A 191 -16.92 34.21 -41.94
C GLN A 191 -17.58 33.43 -40.78
N TYR A 192 -17.06 32.25 -40.47
CA TYR A 192 -17.49 31.42 -39.35
C TYR A 192 -16.54 31.58 -38.16
N PRO A 193 -17.01 31.40 -36.91
CA PRO A 193 -16.22 31.59 -35.68
C PRO A 193 -15.25 30.41 -35.43
N ILE A 194 -14.53 29.97 -36.47
CA ILE A 194 -13.68 28.78 -36.46
C ILE A 194 -12.45 29.03 -35.60
N ASP A 195 -11.88 30.23 -35.65
CA ASP A 195 -10.80 30.66 -34.77
C ASP A 195 -11.21 30.61 -33.29
N ILE A 196 -12.43 31.02 -32.96
CA ILE A 196 -12.98 30.96 -31.59
C ILE A 196 -13.19 29.52 -31.15
N ALA A 197 -13.68 28.66 -32.04
CA ALA A 197 -13.82 27.23 -31.78
C ALA A 197 -12.45 26.55 -31.57
N SER A 198 -11.46 26.87 -32.41
CA SER A 198 -10.09 26.38 -32.28
C SER A 198 -9.46 26.81 -30.95
N ASN A 199 -9.69 28.05 -30.51
CA ASN A 199 -9.23 28.53 -29.21
C ASN A 199 -9.92 27.81 -28.05
N GLY A 200 -11.23 27.56 -28.13
CA GLY A 200 -11.94 26.74 -27.15
C GLY A 200 -11.38 25.31 -27.05
N LEU A 201 -11.09 24.68 -28.19
CA LEU A 201 -10.46 23.36 -28.23
C LEU A 201 -9.05 23.38 -27.63
N ALA A 202 -8.26 24.41 -27.93
CA ALA A 202 -6.95 24.61 -27.33
C ALA A 202 -7.04 24.80 -25.82
N ALA A 203 -8.04 25.50 -25.30
CA ALA A 203 -8.29 25.64 -23.87
C ALA A 203 -8.53 24.28 -23.19
N ILE A 204 -9.29 23.37 -23.83
CA ILE A 204 -9.52 22.01 -23.33
C ILE A 204 -8.21 21.20 -23.30
N LEU A 205 -7.40 21.27 -24.35
CA LEU A 205 -6.09 20.59 -24.39
C LEU A 205 -5.13 21.13 -23.33
N ILE A 206 -5.11 22.44 -23.13
CA ILE A 206 -4.31 23.10 -22.09
C ILE A 206 -4.82 22.70 -20.70
N ALA A 207 -6.14 22.66 -20.48
CA ALA A 207 -6.75 22.17 -19.25
C ALA A 207 -6.32 20.72 -18.98
N TYR A 208 -6.41 19.86 -19.99
CA TYR A 208 -5.96 18.47 -19.90
C TYR A 208 -4.46 18.36 -19.58
N ALA A 209 -3.61 19.18 -20.20
CA ALA A 209 -2.18 19.23 -19.90
C ALA A 209 -1.87 19.68 -18.45
N ILE A 210 -2.61 20.66 -17.93
CA ILE A 210 -2.54 21.09 -16.53
C ILE A 210 -2.94 19.95 -15.60
N LEU A 211 -4.05 19.28 -15.90
CA LEU A 211 -4.66 18.24 -15.09
C LEU A 211 -3.82 16.96 -15.07
N ARG A 212 -3.44 16.42 -16.23
CA ARG A 212 -2.80 15.10 -16.37
C ARG A 212 -1.29 15.16 -16.22
N TYR A 213 -0.63 16.14 -16.81
CA TYR A 213 0.83 16.18 -16.94
C TYR A 213 1.50 17.27 -16.10
N GLN A 214 0.77 17.85 -15.14
CA GLN A 214 1.30 18.84 -14.20
C GLN A 214 1.97 20.01 -14.91
N LEU A 215 1.33 20.56 -15.97
CA LEU A 215 1.80 21.76 -16.68
C LEU A 215 2.19 22.88 -15.70
N LEU A 216 1.46 22.97 -14.59
CA LEU A 216 1.72 23.83 -13.45
C LEU A 216 1.63 23.01 -12.17
N GLU A 217 2.51 23.29 -11.21
CA GLU A 217 2.45 22.73 -9.86
C GLU A 217 1.23 23.28 -9.11
N ILE A 218 0.11 22.56 -9.21
CA ILE A 218 -1.16 22.91 -8.57
C ILE A 218 -1.50 21.82 -7.55
N ARG A 219 -1.98 22.24 -6.37
CA ARG A 219 -2.45 21.35 -5.30
C ARG A 219 -3.52 20.40 -5.83
N VAL A 220 -3.48 19.13 -5.43
CA VAL A 220 -4.41 18.08 -5.90
C VAL A 220 -5.88 18.47 -5.70
N VAL A 221 -6.22 19.10 -4.57
CA VAL A 221 -7.59 19.56 -4.28
C VAL A 221 -8.09 20.57 -5.32
N VAL A 222 -7.22 21.51 -5.74
CA VAL A 222 -7.54 22.51 -6.76
C VAL A 222 -7.68 21.86 -8.14
N ARG A 223 -6.91 20.80 -8.42
CA ARG A 223 -7.00 20.01 -9.65
C ARG A 223 -8.32 19.25 -9.77
N ILE A 224 -8.82 18.70 -8.66
CA ILE A 224 -10.13 18.04 -8.60
C ILE A 224 -11.22 19.08 -8.79
N GLY A 225 -11.14 20.21 -8.08
CA GLY A 225 -12.04 21.35 -8.27
C GLY A 225 -12.07 21.89 -9.70
N LEU A 226 -10.93 21.89 -10.42
CA LEU A 226 -10.84 22.29 -11.83
C LEU A 226 -11.73 21.44 -12.73
N PHE A 227 -11.75 20.12 -12.52
CA PHE A 227 -12.57 19.23 -13.32
C PHE A 227 -14.06 19.50 -13.07
N TYR A 228 -14.46 19.53 -11.80
CA TYR A 228 -15.84 19.78 -11.42
C TYR A 228 -16.33 21.15 -11.91
N SER A 229 -15.51 22.20 -11.83
CA SER A 229 -15.84 23.54 -12.31
C SER A 229 -15.99 23.61 -13.82
N ILE A 230 -15.06 23.02 -14.60
CA ILE A 230 -15.19 22.99 -16.08
C ILE A 230 -16.42 22.20 -16.50
N ALA A 231 -16.61 21.00 -15.95
CA ALA A 231 -17.75 20.15 -16.28
C ALA A 231 -19.09 20.83 -15.93
N THR A 232 -19.19 21.43 -14.74
CA THR A 232 -20.38 22.15 -14.29
C THR A 232 -20.65 23.40 -15.13
N ALA A 233 -19.60 24.11 -15.54
CA ALA A 233 -19.79 25.32 -16.31
C ALA A 233 -20.15 25.04 -17.78
N ILE A 234 -19.57 24.00 -18.40
CA ILE A 234 -20.02 23.49 -19.72
C ILE A 234 -21.48 23.02 -19.64
N ALA A 235 -21.82 22.24 -18.60
CA ALA A 235 -23.17 21.79 -18.32
C ALA A 235 -24.16 22.96 -18.20
N GLY A 236 -23.80 24.00 -17.43
CA GLY A 236 -24.60 25.19 -17.24
C GLY A 236 -24.83 25.96 -18.54
N VAL A 237 -23.80 26.12 -19.38
CA VAL A 237 -23.94 26.75 -20.70
C VAL A 237 -24.84 25.92 -21.61
N LEU A 238 -24.66 24.59 -21.66
CA LEU A 238 -25.51 23.70 -22.46
C LEU A 238 -26.97 23.78 -22.01
N TYR A 239 -27.21 23.73 -20.70
CA TYR A 239 -28.53 23.85 -20.09
C TYR A 239 -29.20 25.19 -20.44
N PHE A 240 -28.46 26.29 -20.30
CA PHE A 240 -28.93 27.63 -20.66
C PHE A 240 -29.27 27.74 -22.15
N VAL A 241 -28.42 27.20 -23.03
CA VAL A 241 -28.64 27.20 -24.48
C VAL A 241 -29.89 26.38 -24.83
N ILE A 242 -30.04 25.17 -24.29
CA ILE A 242 -31.21 24.32 -24.55
C ILE A 242 -32.48 25.06 -24.13
N ILE A 243 -32.52 25.62 -22.92
CA ILE A 243 -33.68 26.39 -22.45
C ILE A 243 -33.95 27.57 -23.38
N SER A 244 -32.94 28.36 -23.72
CA SER A 244 -33.09 29.52 -24.60
C SER A 244 -33.63 29.15 -26.00
N GLN A 245 -33.21 28.01 -26.55
CA GLN A 245 -33.74 27.52 -27.83
C GLN A 245 -35.18 27.05 -27.72
N VAL A 246 -35.51 26.28 -26.68
CA VAL A 246 -36.87 25.77 -26.47
C VAL A 246 -37.84 26.92 -26.19
N LEU A 247 -37.44 27.92 -25.39
CA LEU A 247 -38.27 29.11 -25.13
C LEU A 247 -38.60 29.88 -26.40
N ARG A 248 -37.61 30.08 -27.29
CA ARG A 248 -37.85 30.74 -28.58
C ARG A 248 -38.74 29.95 -29.51
N LEU A 249 -38.59 28.63 -29.52
CA LEU A 249 -39.51 27.76 -30.27
C LEU A 249 -40.93 27.87 -29.72
N PHE A 250 -41.13 27.96 -28.40
CA PHE A 250 -42.47 28.14 -27.84
C PHE A 250 -43.05 29.55 -28.08
N GLU A 251 -42.23 30.59 -28.00
CA GLU A 251 -42.64 31.98 -28.27
C GLU A 251 -43.14 32.16 -29.72
N SER A 252 -42.62 31.38 -30.68
CA SER A 252 -43.12 31.42 -32.06
C SER A 252 -44.48 30.74 -32.25
N TYR A 253 -44.88 29.81 -31.37
CA TYR A 253 -46.13 29.06 -31.48
C TYR A 253 -47.24 29.50 -30.51
N THR A 254 -46.92 30.18 -29.40
CA THR A 254 -47.90 30.45 -28.34
C THR A 254 -47.85 31.89 -27.80
N LYS A 255 -49.01 32.57 -27.75
CA LYS A 255 -49.19 33.91 -27.14
C LYS A 255 -49.44 33.86 -25.61
N THR A 256 -49.28 32.71 -24.97
CA THR A 256 -49.57 32.47 -23.54
C THR A 256 -48.44 32.93 -22.62
N PRO A 257 -48.73 33.21 -21.33
CA PRO A 257 -47.73 33.68 -20.37
C PRO A 257 -46.57 32.67 -20.21
N ILE A 258 -45.37 33.13 -20.56
CA ILE A 258 -44.12 32.38 -20.75
C ILE A 258 -43.65 31.63 -19.49
N PHE A 259 -44.08 32.06 -18.29
CA PHE A 259 -43.48 31.61 -17.04
C PHE A 259 -43.70 30.13 -16.70
N ILE A 260 -44.94 29.63 -16.76
CA ILE A 260 -45.26 28.25 -16.35
C ILE A 260 -44.59 27.25 -17.31
N ILE A 261 -44.64 27.53 -18.60
CA ILE A 261 -44.02 26.71 -19.64
C ILE A 261 -42.49 26.72 -19.48
N SER A 262 -41.89 27.87 -19.18
CA SER A 262 -40.45 27.99 -18.89
C SER A 262 -40.01 27.15 -17.70
N ALA A 263 -40.78 27.16 -16.61
CA ALA A 263 -40.50 26.36 -15.42
C ALA A 263 -40.59 24.86 -15.70
N LEU A 264 -41.58 24.44 -16.49
CA LEU A 264 -41.80 23.04 -16.87
C LEU A 264 -40.68 22.52 -17.80
N ILE A 265 -40.23 23.35 -18.73
CA ILE A 265 -39.07 23.06 -19.60
C ILE A 265 -37.77 22.98 -18.79
N ALA A 266 -37.55 23.91 -17.86
CA ALA A 266 -36.39 23.89 -16.99
C ALA A 266 -36.35 22.59 -16.16
N LEU A 267 -37.49 22.17 -15.61
CA LEU A 267 -37.62 20.93 -14.86
C LEU A 267 -37.34 19.69 -15.73
N LEU A 268 -37.94 19.60 -16.91
CA LEU A 268 -37.70 18.52 -17.88
C LEU A 268 -36.22 18.45 -18.28
N THR A 269 -35.61 19.60 -18.57
CA THR A 269 -34.20 19.68 -18.95
C THR A 269 -33.29 19.25 -17.79
N ALA A 270 -33.62 19.60 -16.54
CA ALA A 270 -32.89 19.17 -15.36
C ALA A 270 -32.97 17.65 -15.15
N ILE A 271 -34.13 17.05 -15.36
CA ILE A 271 -34.32 15.58 -15.28
C ILE A 271 -33.48 14.86 -16.33
N ILE A 272 -33.44 15.38 -17.57
CA ILE A 272 -32.65 14.80 -18.66
C ILE A 272 -31.14 14.97 -18.42
N PHE A 273 -30.73 16.09 -17.82
CA PHE A 273 -29.31 16.40 -17.61
C PHE A 273 -28.72 15.68 -16.38
N ALA A 274 -29.52 15.41 -15.35
CA ALA A 274 -29.11 14.70 -14.13
C ALA A 274 -28.33 13.38 -14.39
N PRO A 275 -28.81 12.43 -15.22
CA PRO A 275 -28.08 11.19 -15.49
C PRO A 275 -26.79 11.40 -16.31
N ILE A 276 -26.73 12.45 -17.13
CA ILE A 276 -25.51 12.81 -17.88
C ILE A 276 -24.46 13.35 -16.90
N TYR A 277 -24.87 14.23 -15.99
CA TYR A 277 -24.01 14.78 -14.95
C TYR A 277 -23.43 13.68 -14.05
N THR A 278 -24.25 12.74 -13.57
CA THR A 278 -23.78 11.63 -12.71
C THR A 278 -22.83 10.68 -13.45
N LYS A 279 -23.11 10.35 -14.71
CA LYS A 279 -22.18 9.55 -15.54
C LYS A 279 -20.86 10.27 -15.78
N LEU A 280 -20.91 11.57 -16.07
CA LEU A 280 -19.72 12.41 -16.24
C LEU A 280 -18.90 12.40 -14.94
N GLN A 281 -19.55 12.58 -13.78
CA GLN A 281 -18.93 12.48 -12.46
C GLN A 281 -18.24 11.13 -12.22
N THR A 282 -18.93 10.01 -12.49
CA THR A 282 -18.32 8.67 -12.31
C THR A 282 -17.15 8.42 -13.26
N TRP A 283 -17.20 8.97 -14.47
CA TRP A 283 -16.09 8.87 -15.42
C TRP A 283 -14.88 9.67 -14.94
N ILE A 284 -15.09 10.88 -14.43
CA ILE A 284 -14.07 11.70 -13.78
C ILE A 284 -13.44 10.93 -12.64
N ASP A 285 -14.26 10.38 -11.75
CA ASP A 285 -13.74 9.68 -10.58
C ASP A 285 -12.91 8.46 -10.99
N ARG A 286 -13.32 7.73 -12.04
CA ARG A 286 -12.53 6.60 -12.58
C ARG A 286 -11.19 7.01 -13.20
N VAL A 287 -11.13 8.16 -13.86
CA VAL A 287 -9.88 8.64 -14.49
C VAL A 287 -8.86 9.11 -13.45
N PHE A 288 -9.31 9.54 -12.26
CA PHE A 288 -8.44 10.19 -11.27
C PHE A 288 -8.29 9.46 -9.92
N TYR A 289 -9.31 8.75 -9.43
CA TYR A 289 -9.25 8.06 -8.12
C TYR A 289 -8.76 6.61 -8.20
N ARG A 290 -8.60 6.01 -9.40
CA ARG A 290 -8.20 4.61 -9.54
C ARG A 290 -6.84 4.28 -8.91
N GLU A 291 -5.95 5.26 -8.76
CA GLU A 291 -4.65 5.07 -8.10
C GLU A 291 -4.66 5.33 -6.58
N ARG A 292 -5.61 6.12 -6.04
CA ARG A 292 -5.66 6.50 -4.61
C ARG A 292 -6.68 5.71 -3.79
N TYR A 293 -7.77 5.27 -4.42
CA TYR A 293 -8.86 4.55 -3.74
C TYR A 293 -8.44 3.15 -3.28
N ASN A 294 -7.53 2.51 -4.00
CA ASN A 294 -7.03 1.17 -3.66
C ASN A 294 -6.17 1.18 -2.38
N GLY A 295 -5.43 2.26 -2.11
CA GLY A 295 -4.49 2.29 -0.99
C GLY A 295 -5.12 2.37 0.39
N ALA A 296 -6.18 3.18 0.55
CA ALA A 296 -6.92 3.26 1.81
C ALA A 296 -7.72 1.97 2.09
N LEU A 297 -8.30 1.37 1.04
CA LEU A 297 -9.02 0.10 1.15
C LEU A 297 -8.07 -1.07 1.48
N MET A 298 -6.86 -1.05 0.91
CA MET A 298 -5.77 -1.99 1.22
C MET A 298 -5.34 -1.88 2.69
N LEU A 299 -5.12 -0.67 3.19
CA LEU A 299 -4.81 -0.41 4.60
C LEU A 299 -5.91 -0.95 5.53
N GLN A 300 -7.19 -0.75 5.16
CA GLN A 300 -8.32 -1.25 5.95
C GLN A 300 -8.38 -2.79 5.96
N ARG A 301 -8.19 -3.45 4.82
CA ARG A 301 -8.19 -4.92 4.73
C ARG A 301 -7.02 -5.53 5.49
N LEU A 302 -5.82 -4.97 5.33
CA LEU A 302 -4.64 -5.46 6.03
C LEU A 302 -4.75 -5.23 7.53
N SER A 303 -5.24 -4.07 7.99
CA SER A 303 -5.46 -3.81 9.42
C SER A 303 -6.43 -4.79 10.08
N GLY A 304 -7.41 -5.34 9.34
CA GLY A 304 -8.35 -6.32 9.86
C GLY A 304 -7.74 -7.72 9.96
N THR A 305 -6.97 -8.14 8.95
CA THR A 305 -6.42 -9.50 8.84
C THR A 305 -5.14 -9.69 9.65
N THR A 306 -4.25 -8.69 9.72
CA THR A 306 -2.96 -8.81 10.43
C THR A 306 -3.10 -8.73 11.95
N ALA A 307 -4.15 -8.09 12.47
CA ALA A 307 -4.39 -8.00 13.91
C ALA A 307 -4.83 -9.34 14.55
N THR A 308 -5.37 -10.25 13.75
CA THR A 308 -5.87 -11.56 14.22
C THR A 308 -4.88 -12.70 14.07
N LEU A 309 -3.84 -12.51 13.24
CA LEU A 309 -2.85 -13.55 12.97
C LEU A 309 -1.66 -13.37 13.92
N LEU A 310 -1.26 -14.45 14.58
CA LEU A 310 -0.07 -14.54 15.44
C LEU A 310 1.06 -15.34 14.78
N ASP A 311 0.86 -15.74 13.52
CA ASP A 311 1.79 -16.56 12.74
C ASP A 311 2.56 -15.67 11.76
N LEU A 312 3.86 -15.53 12.01
CA LEU A 312 4.72 -14.63 11.29
C LEU A 312 4.82 -14.97 9.79
N GLU A 313 4.87 -16.26 9.46
CA GLU A 313 4.95 -16.76 8.08
C GLU A 313 3.68 -16.34 7.31
N LYS A 314 2.52 -16.68 7.84
CA LYS A 314 1.22 -16.31 7.25
C LYS A 314 1.02 -14.81 7.12
N ILE A 315 1.46 -14.02 8.12
CA ILE A 315 1.39 -12.55 8.06
C ILE A 315 2.19 -12.04 6.87
N THR A 316 3.43 -12.50 6.72
CA THR A 316 4.28 -12.05 5.61
C THR A 316 3.73 -12.47 4.26
N ASP A 317 3.25 -13.71 4.10
CA ASP A 317 2.64 -14.20 2.85
C ASP A 317 1.47 -13.33 2.40
N ILE A 318 0.50 -13.08 3.29
CA ILE A 318 -0.68 -12.27 2.98
C ILE A 318 -0.27 -10.85 2.56
N ILE A 319 0.73 -10.28 3.22
CA ILE A 319 1.19 -8.92 2.91
C ILE A 319 1.90 -8.88 1.56
N ILE A 320 2.75 -9.87 1.27
CA ILE A 320 3.41 -9.98 -0.04
C ILE A 320 2.35 -10.13 -1.14
N ASP A 321 1.38 -11.03 -0.97
CA ASP A 321 0.29 -11.24 -1.93
C ASP A 321 -0.52 -9.96 -2.17
N GLU A 322 -0.91 -9.25 -1.11
CA GLU A 322 -1.69 -8.02 -1.24
C GLU A 322 -0.87 -6.89 -1.91
N LEU A 323 0.42 -6.76 -1.58
CA LEU A 323 1.34 -5.80 -2.21
C LEU A 323 1.58 -6.14 -3.68
N SER A 324 1.76 -7.40 -4.03
CA SER A 324 1.96 -7.84 -5.41
C SER A 324 0.70 -7.61 -6.25
N ASN A 325 -0.48 -7.93 -5.71
CA ASN A 325 -1.74 -7.78 -6.43
C ASN A 325 -2.19 -6.32 -6.59
N THR A 326 -1.95 -5.47 -5.58
CA THR A 326 -2.44 -4.08 -5.58
C THR A 326 -1.50 -3.11 -6.27
N ILE A 327 -0.19 -3.29 -6.09
CA ILE A 327 0.85 -2.35 -6.57
C ILE A 327 1.62 -2.93 -7.77
N HIS A 328 1.30 -4.17 -8.18
CA HIS A 328 1.94 -4.89 -9.30
C HIS A 328 3.47 -4.92 -9.16
N ILE A 329 3.93 -5.23 -7.95
CA ILE A 329 5.36 -5.37 -7.63
C ILE A 329 5.77 -6.81 -7.93
N GLU A 330 6.85 -6.97 -8.69
CA GLU A 330 7.36 -8.30 -9.06
C GLU A 330 8.31 -8.87 -8.01
N GLN A 331 9.06 -8.03 -7.29
CA GLN A 331 10.07 -8.48 -6.32
C GLN A 331 9.84 -7.84 -4.95
N ILE A 332 9.60 -8.67 -3.94
CA ILE A 332 9.40 -8.25 -2.54
C ILE A 332 10.21 -9.19 -1.65
N ALA A 333 10.86 -8.64 -0.61
CA ALA A 333 11.54 -9.43 0.41
C ALA A 333 11.37 -8.81 1.79
N PHE A 334 11.14 -9.66 2.77
CA PHE A 334 11.10 -9.33 4.19
C PHE A 334 12.39 -9.83 4.87
N PHE A 335 13.13 -8.90 5.46
CA PHE A 335 14.20 -9.21 6.39
C PHE A 335 13.70 -8.96 7.81
N ILE A 336 13.70 -9.97 8.67
CA ILE A 336 13.19 -9.86 10.04
C ILE A 336 14.33 -10.05 11.03
N ARG A 337 14.34 -9.27 12.10
CA ARG A 337 15.32 -9.39 13.17
C ARG A 337 15.08 -10.67 13.97
N ARG A 338 16.11 -11.51 14.10
CA ARG A 338 16.04 -12.72 14.94
C ARG A 338 16.28 -12.39 16.42
N HIS A 339 15.67 -13.15 17.32
CA HIS A 339 15.89 -13.04 18.77
C HIS A 339 17.37 -13.31 19.12
N ASN A 340 17.92 -12.56 20.08
CA ASN A 340 19.30 -12.59 20.59
C ASN A 340 20.45 -12.23 19.65
N ASN A 341 20.24 -12.15 18.33
CA ASN A 341 21.29 -11.76 17.40
C ASN A 341 21.03 -10.38 16.81
N GLU A 342 22.07 -9.57 16.69
CA GLU A 342 22.08 -8.31 15.94
C GLU A 342 22.05 -8.55 14.42
N GLN A 343 21.21 -9.49 13.96
CA GLN A 343 21.14 -9.94 12.57
C GLN A 343 19.69 -9.96 12.07
N TYR A 344 19.52 -9.55 10.82
CA TYR A 344 18.27 -9.56 10.09
C TYR A 344 18.35 -10.67 9.04
N GLU A 345 17.51 -11.70 9.17
CA GLU A 345 17.49 -12.84 8.26
C GLU A 345 16.41 -12.62 7.19
N LEU A 346 16.68 -13.05 5.95
CA LEU A 346 15.65 -13.12 4.92
C LEU A 346 14.59 -14.14 5.36
N PHE A 347 13.41 -13.64 5.70
CA PHE A 347 12.33 -14.44 6.26
C PHE A 347 11.36 -14.91 5.17
N ASN A 348 11.02 -14.02 4.23
CA ASN A 348 10.10 -14.34 3.13
C ASN A 348 10.42 -13.49 1.89
N GLN A 349 10.14 -14.02 0.70
CA GLN A 349 10.35 -13.33 -0.58
C GLN A 349 9.39 -13.81 -1.67
N GLN A 350 9.08 -12.92 -2.62
CA GLN A 350 8.37 -13.25 -3.85
C GLN A 350 9.05 -12.62 -5.06
N GLY A 351 9.15 -13.41 -6.14
CA GLY A 351 9.71 -13.02 -7.45
C GLY A 351 11.20 -12.65 -7.46
N SER A 352 11.89 -12.78 -6.32
CA SER A 352 13.34 -12.74 -6.21
C SER A 352 13.90 -14.13 -5.86
N ILE A 353 15.08 -14.45 -6.38
CA ILE A 353 15.81 -15.68 -6.09
C ILE A 353 17.03 -15.31 -5.25
N LEU A 354 16.80 -14.74 -4.06
CA LEU A 354 17.88 -14.65 -3.09
C LEU A 354 18.04 -16.00 -2.39
N PRO A 355 19.27 -16.42 -2.03
CA PRO A 355 19.45 -17.57 -1.18
C PRO A 355 18.75 -17.35 0.17
N LEU A 356 17.87 -18.28 0.57
CA LEU A 356 17.10 -18.28 1.83
C LEU A 356 17.96 -18.15 3.12
N ARG A 357 19.29 -18.20 3.01
CA ARG A 357 20.24 -18.00 4.12
C ARG A 357 20.88 -16.62 4.17
N MET A 358 20.33 -15.65 3.44
CA MET A 358 20.86 -14.28 3.44
C MET A 358 20.63 -13.61 4.80
N ARG A 359 21.68 -12.97 5.32
CA ARG A 359 21.67 -12.26 6.60
C ARG A 359 22.31 -10.89 6.46
N LEU A 360 21.71 -9.87 7.08
CA LEU A 360 22.28 -8.54 7.24
C LEU A 360 22.67 -8.35 8.70
N HIS A 361 23.95 -8.06 8.96
CA HIS A 361 24.42 -7.71 10.31
C HIS A 361 23.92 -6.32 10.72
N ALA A 362 23.83 -6.01 12.01
CA ALA A 362 23.48 -4.68 12.49
C ALA A 362 24.47 -3.60 12.07
N ASP A 363 25.74 -3.99 11.86
CA ASP A 363 26.79 -3.10 11.34
C ASP A 363 26.64 -2.80 9.85
N ASN A 364 25.74 -3.50 9.15
CA ASN A 364 25.49 -3.23 7.74
C ASN A 364 25.03 -1.77 7.57
N PRO A 365 25.64 -1.00 6.65
CA PRO A 365 25.32 0.43 6.50
C PRO A 365 23.84 0.71 6.23
N VAL A 366 23.14 -0.20 5.53
CA VAL A 366 21.68 -0.09 5.27
C VAL A 366 20.91 -0.21 6.58
N VAL A 367 21.22 -1.24 7.37
CA VAL A 367 20.58 -1.48 8.67
C VAL A 367 20.84 -0.31 9.62
N LYS A 368 22.09 0.15 9.72
CA LYS A 368 22.48 1.27 10.58
C LYS A 368 21.81 2.59 10.17
N TRP A 369 21.70 2.84 8.87
CA TRP A 369 21.01 4.04 8.39
C TRP A 369 19.52 3.98 8.69
N LEU A 370 18.86 2.86 8.39
CA LEU A 370 17.43 2.66 8.62
C LEU A 370 17.06 2.72 10.10
N SER A 371 17.89 2.16 10.99
CA SER A 371 17.67 2.21 12.43
C SER A 371 17.83 3.61 13.00
N THR A 372 18.76 4.41 12.46
CA THR A 372 19.05 5.77 12.92
C THR A 372 18.05 6.80 12.37
N HIS A 373 17.77 6.76 11.07
CA HIS A 373 16.98 7.79 10.39
C HIS A 373 15.50 7.47 10.32
N ARG A 374 15.13 6.17 10.34
CA ARG A 374 13.73 5.72 10.31
C ARG A 374 12.96 6.17 9.06
N GLU A 375 13.69 6.47 7.99
CA GLU A 375 13.15 6.87 6.70
C GLU A 375 13.34 5.76 5.68
N ILE A 376 12.70 5.89 4.52
CA ILE A 376 12.93 4.98 3.40
C ILE A 376 14.28 5.27 2.74
N LEU A 377 14.96 4.23 2.27
CA LEU A 377 16.11 4.35 1.37
C LEU A 377 15.69 4.06 -0.06
N THR A 378 15.95 4.99 -0.96
CA THR A 378 15.74 4.80 -2.39
C THR A 378 17.05 4.45 -3.09
N LYS A 379 16.96 3.87 -4.30
CA LYS A 379 18.14 3.63 -5.17
C LYS A 379 19.01 4.88 -5.36
N HIS A 380 18.40 6.07 -5.41
CA HIS A 380 19.13 7.34 -5.53
C HIS A 380 19.94 7.69 -4.26
N ASP A 381 19.46 7.29 -3.09
CA ASP A 381 20.13 7.56 -1.82
C ASP A 381 21.43 6.75 -1.70
N PHE A 382 21.48 5.55 -2.27
CA PHE A 382 22.71 4.74 -2.36
C PHE A 382 23.82 5.42 -3.17
N GLU A 383 23.47 6.16 -4.22
CA GLU A 383 24.43 6.85 -5.08
C GLU A 383 24.90 8.18 -4.47
N THR A 384 24.04 8.83 -3.69
CA THR A 384 24.26 10.19 -3.20
C THR A 384 24.87 10.24 -1.79
N LEU A 385 24.46 9.36 -0.89
CA LEU A 385 24.87 9.42 0.51
C LEU A 385 26.29 8.87 0.74
N PRO A 386 27.16 9.59 1.48
CA PRO A 386 28.55 9.16 1.70
C PRO A 386 28.70 7.80 2.38
N ILE A 387 27.79 7.45 3.29
CA ILE A 387 27.82 6.20 4.06
C ILE A 387 27.72 4.94 3.18
N PHE A 388 27.15 5.07 1.98
CA PHE A 388 26.99 3.95 1.04
C PHE A 388 28.10 3.89 -0.02
N ARG A 389 28.93 4.94 -0.16
CA ARG A 389 30.07 4.94 -1.09
C ARG A 389 31.15 3.93 -0.71
N SER A 390 31.23 3.56 0.57
CA SER A 390 32.21 2.62 1.12
C SER A 390 31.66 1.21 1.38
N LEU A 391 30.45 0.88 0.90
CA LEU A 391 29.88 -0.47 1.02
C LEU A 391 30.87 -1.51 0.49
N TRP A 392 31.16 -2.55 1.28
CA TRP A 392 32.11 -3.59 0.88
C TRP A 392 31.53 -4.40 -0.30
N GLY A 393 32.38 -4.83 -1.23
CA GLY A 393 31.94 -5.39 -2.53
C GLY A 393 30.89 -6.53 -2.43
N LYS A 394 30.97 -7.37 -1.39
CA LYS A 394 30.00 -8.46 -1.13
C LYS A 394 28.60 -7.97 -0.74
N GLU A 395 28.51 -6.89 0.04
CA GLU A 395 27.22 -6.32 0.47
C GLU A 395 26.52 -5.62 -0.69
N ARG A 396 27.31 -4.97 -1.55
CA ARG A 396 26.83 -4.32 -2.76
C ARG A 396 26.32 -5.31 -3.79
N GLU A 397 27.03 -6.43 -4.02
CA GLU A 397 26.55 -7.51 -4.90
C GLU A 397 25.20 -8.06 -4.45
N VAL A 398 24.99 -8.22 -3.15
CA VAL A 398 23.72 -8.69 -2.57
C VAL A 398 22.58 -7.70 -2.79
N LEU A 399 22.81 -6.42 -2.54
CA LEU A 399 21.81 -5.35 -2.72
C LEU A 399 21.50 -5.11 -4.21
N GLU A 400 22.51 -5.23 -5.09
CA GLU A 400 22.35 -5.12 -6.54
C GLU A 400 21.66 -6.35 -7.14
N ALA A 401 21.91 -7.56 -6.60
CA ALA A 401 21.24 -8.79 -7.04
C ALA A 401 19.73 -8.75 -6.79
N PHE A 402 19.29 -8.15 -5.68
CA PHE A 402 17.87 -8.02 -5.36
C PHE A 402 17.15 -6.94 -6.21
N LYS A 403 17.90 -6.08 -6.93
CA LYS A 403 17.35 -4.94 -7.72
C LYS A 403 16.30 -4.11 -6.97
N ALA A 404 16.46 -3.98 -5.65
CA ALA A 404 15.56 -3.13 -4.86
C ALA A 404 15.66 -1.69 -5.31
N SER A 405 14.49 -1.07 -5.41
CA SER A 405 14.35 0.36 -5.62
C SER A 405 14.03 1.11 -4.32
N LEU A 406 13.44 0.42 -3.34
CA LEU A 406 13.08 0.93 -2.02
C LEU A 406 13.48 -0.08 -0.93
N TYR A 407 14.04 0.43 0.16
CA TYR A 407 14.15 -0.27 1.44
C TYR A 407 13.37 0.53 2.47
N ILE A 408 12.38 -0.11 3.07
CA ILE A 408 11.43 0.51 3.99
C ILE A 408 11.65 -0.09 5.38
N PRO A 409 11.92 0.74 6.40
CA PRO A 409 12.13 0.23 7.74
C PRO A 409 10.81 -0.26 8.35
N LEU A 410 10.82 -1.44 8.96
CA LEU A 410 9.72 -1.94 9.78
C LEU A 410 10.04 -1.57 11.23
N ILE A 411 9.31 -0.59 11.77
CA ILE A 411 9.59 -0.02 13.09
C ILE A 411 8.44 -0.30 14.05
N ALA A 412 8.75 -0.92 15.18
CA ALA A 412 7.83 -1.10 16.29
C ALA A 412 8.50 -0.67 17.60
N LYS A 413 7.77 0.08 18.44
CA LYS A 413 8.24 0.61 19.74
C LYS A 413 9.65 1.21 19.65
N ASP A 414 9.88 2.08 18.67
CA ASP A 414 11.16 2.78 18.46
C ASP A 414 12.36 1.90 18.05
N SER A 415 12.12 0.62 17.73
CA SER A 415 13.14 -0.33 17.30
C SER A 415 12.90 -0.80 15.87
N LEU A 416 13.98 -1.00 15.12
CA LEU A 416 13.92 -1.64 13.80
C LEU A 416 13.71 -3.15 14.01
N VAL A 417 12.51 -3.63 13.69
CA VAL A 417 12.14 -5.05 13.80
C VAL A 417 12.35 -5.81 12.50
N GLY A 418 12.46 -5.08 11.38
CA GLY A 418 12.73 -5.66 10.08
C GLY A 418 12.92 -4.62 8.98
N ILE A 419 13.14 -5.10 7.75
CA ILE A 419 13.31 -4.30 6.55
C ILE A 419 12.45 -4.91 5.46
N LEU A 420 11.59 -4.10 4.85
CA LEU A 420 10.84 -4.46 3.65
C LEU A 420 11.59 -3.92 2.42
N ALA A 421 12.13 -4.82 1.62
CA ALA A 421 12.82 -4.48 0.39
C ALA A 421 11.89 -4.69 -0.81
N ILE A 422 11.76 -3.68 -1.67
CA ILE A 422 10.83 -3.65 -2.80
C ILE A 422 11.61 -3.39 -4.09
N GLY A 423 11.41 -4.26 -5.08
CA GLY A 423 11.98 -4.17 -6.42
C GLY A 423 11.44 -3.02 -7.26
N GLU A 424 11.92 -2.90 -8.49
CA GLU A 424 11.43 -1.90 -9.44
C GLU A 424 9.93 -2.07 -9.71
N SER A 425 9.22 -0.95 -9.93
CA SER A 425 7.82 -1.02 -10.35
C SER A 425 7.73 -1.68 -11.72
N ARG A 426 6.72 -2.53 -11.94
CA ARG A 426 6.44 -3.14 -13.27
C ARG A 426 6.25 -2.13 -14.40
N SER A 427 5.90 -0.89 -14.05
CA SER A 427 5.80 0.21 -15.01
C SER A 427 7.14 0.86 -15.39
N GLY A 428 8.26 0.42 -14.78
CA GLY A 428 9.60 0.96 -14.98
C GLY A 428 9.82 2.37 -14.41
N ARG A 429 8.81 2.98 -13.78
CA ARG A 429 8.90 4.31 -13.17
C ARG A 429 9.36 4.22 -11.71
N PRO A 430 10.13 5.21 -11.21
CA PRO A 430 10.37 5.35 -9.78
C PRO A 430 9.05 5.51 -9.01
N TYR A 431 8.99 4.95 -7.80
CA TYR A 431 7.86 5.12 -6.90
C TYR A 431 7.69 6.60 -6.55
N SER A 432 6.46 7.10 -6.70
CA SER A 432 6.11 8.48 -6.34
C SER A 432 6.12 8.68 -4.83
N LYS A 433 6.18 9.94 -4.38
CA LYS A 433 6.13 10.27 -2.94
C LYS A 433 4.85 9.77 -2.25
N ASP A 434 3.72 9.77 -2.96
CA ASP A 434 2.45 9.25 -2.44
C ASP A 434 2.50 7.72 -2.27
N GLU A 435 3.09 6.99 -3.22
CA GLU A 435 3.27 5.53 -3.11
C GLU A 435 4.27 5.17 -2.01
N GLN A 436 5.37 5.91 -1.92
CA GLN A 436 6.34 5.76 -0.84
C GLN A 436 5.67 5.95 0.53
N ALA A 437 4.84 6.99 0.70
CA ALA A 437 4.13 7.24 1.95
C ALA A 437 3.11 6.14 2.28
N MET A 438 2.38 5.64 1.27
CA MET A 438 1.45 4.52 1.43
C MET A 438 2.19 3.23 1.85
N LEU A 439 3.26 2.87 1.13
CA LEU A 439 4.09 1.70 1.44
C LEU A 439 4.73 1.81 2.83
N THR A 440 5.16 3.01 3.24
CA THR A 440 5.68 3.26 4.60
C THR A 440 4.59 3.07 5.65
N THR A 441 3.36 3.52 5.37
CA THR A 441 2.22 3.33 6.29
C THR A 441 1.91 1.85 6.46
N LEU A 442 1.90 1.10 5.36
CA LEU A 442 1.73 -0.36 5.37
C LEU A 442 2.85 -1.04 6.15
N ALA A 443 4.10 -0.71 5.86
CA ALA A 443 5.28 -1.22 6.55
C ALA A 443 5.21 -0.99 8.07
N ASN A 444 4.76 0.18 8.52
CA ASN A 444 4.58 0.45 9.95
C ASN A 444 3.49 -0.43 10.58
N GLN A 445 2.37 -0.68 9.89
CA GLN A 445 1.34 -1.60 10.39
C GLN A 445 1.85 -3.05 10.41
N THR A 446 2.55 -3.47 9.37
CA THR A 446 3.23 -4.77 9.29
C THR A 446 4.22 -4.95 10.43
N ALA A 447 5.02 -3.93 10.74
CA ALA A 447 5.99 -3.96 11.83
C ALA A 447 5.33 -4.26 13.18
N VAL A 448 4.16 -3.64 13.45
CA VAL A 448 3.40 -3.89 14.69
C VAL A 448 2.87 -5.32 14.73
N ALA A 449 2.33 -5.83 13.63
CA ALA A 449 1.82 -7.21 13.57
C ALA A 449 2.94 -8.25 13.74
N ILE A 450 4.07 -8.05 13.06
CA ILE A 450 5.28 -8.88 13.18
C ILE A 450 5.78 -8.88 14.64
N GLU A 451 5.88 -7.71 15.26
CA GLU A 451 6.33 -7.61 16.65
C GLU A 451 5.36 -8.26 17.62
N ASN A 452 4.05 -8.15 17.40
CA ASN A 452 3.04 -8.82 18.23
C ASN A 452 3.12 -10.35 18.11
N ALA A 453 3.24 -10.88 16.90
CA ALA A 453 3.42 -12.32 16.66
C ALA A 453 4.69 -12.83 17.36
N ARG A 454 5.81 -12.10 17.20
CA ARG A 454 7.09 -12.42 17.84
C ARG A 454 6.99 -12.41 19.37
N LEU A 455 6.36 -11.39 19.95
CA LEU A 455 6.18 -11.29 21.41
C LEU A 455 5.30 -12.43 21.95
N TYR A 456 4.33 -12.90 21.16
CA TYR A 456 3.48 -14.02 21.53
C TYR A 456 4.25 -15.34 21.52
N GLU A 457 5.04 -15.60 20.47
CA GLU A 457 5.92 -16.76 20.37
C GLU A 457 6.94 -16.79 21.52
N GLU A 458 7.58 -15.64 21.82
CA GLU A 458 8.52 -15.51 22.94
C GLU A 458 7.86 -15.77 24.30
N LEU A 459 6.61 -15.32 24.48
CA LEU A 459 5.83 -15.61 25.67
C LEU A 459 5.50 -17.10 25.79
N GLU A 460 5.17 -17.75 24.68
CA GLU A 460 4.91 -19.19 24.63
C GLU A 460 6.16 -19.99 24.98
N ASP A 461 7.30 -19.70 24.36
CA ASP A 461 8.58 -20.36 24.65
C ASP A 461 8.98 -20.18 26.12
N THR A 462 8.88 -18.96 26.64
CA THR A 462 9.19 -18.65 28.05
C THR A 462 8.27 -19.42 29.00
N PHE A 463 6.98 -19.52 28.65
CA PHE A 463 6.02 -20.30 29.42
C PHE A 463 6.41 -21.79 29.42
N MET A 464 6.74 -22.38 28.27
CA MET A 464 7.15 -23.79 28.19
C MET A 464 8.46 -24.05 28.95
N GLN A 465 9.45 -23.17 28.85
CA GLN A 465 10.69 -23.26 29.62
C GLN A 465 10.45 -23.19 31.13
N THR A 466 9.48 -22.38 31.57
CA THR A 466 9.09 -22.29 32.99
C THR A 466 8.47 -23.60 33.47
N VAL A 467 7.58 -24.22 32.67
CA VAL A 467 6.98 -25.53 32.98
C VAL A 467 8.05 -26.62 33.08
N ILE A 468 8.97 -26.67 32.11
CA ILE A 468 10.12 -27.61 32.14
C ILE A 468 10.98 -27.38 33.39
N SER A 469 11.23 -26.13 33.76
CA SER A 469 12.02 -25.80 34.96
C SER A 469 11.34 -26.26 36.26
N LEU A 470 10.01 -26.16 36.33
CA LEU A 470 9.24 -26.66 37.47
C LEU A 470 9.28 -28.19 37.55
N ALA A 471 9.14 -28.89 36.43
CA ALA A 471 9.29 -30.35 36.38
C ALA A 471 10.67 -30.78 36.87
N ASN A 472 11.73 -30.14 36.36
CA ASN A 472 13.11 -30.40 36.77
C ASN A 472 13.34 -30.12 38.27
N ALA A 473 12.66 -29.14 38.87
CA ALA A 473 12.76 -28.87 40.30
C ALA A 473 12.14 -29.98 41.16
N ILE A 474 11.07 -30.62 40.69
CA ILE A 474 10.48 -31.79 41.35
C ILE A 474 11.38 -33.01 41.19
N ASP A 475 11.94 -33.25 40.01
CA ASP A 475 12.93 -34.31 39.78
C ASP A 475 14.09 -34.20 40.79
N ILE A 476 14.68 -33.01 40.96
CA ILE A 476 15.79 -32.79 41.91
C ILE A 476 15.38 -33.08 43.36
N ARG A 477 14.12 -32.88 43.72
CA ARG A 477 13.61 -33.14 45.08
C ARG A 477 13.33 -34.62 45.31
N ASP A 478 12.83 -35.33 44.31
CA ASP A 478 12.43 -36.75 44.42
C ASP A 478 13.57 -37.73 44.11
N THR A 479 14.43 -37.40 43.16
CA THR A 479 15.57 -38.22 42.73
C THR A 479 16.88 -37.42 42.81
N TYR A 480 18.00 -38.14 42.84
CA TYR A 480 19.33 -37.53 42.83
C TYR A 480 19.85 -37.25 41.40
N THR A 481 19.09 -37.62 40.36
CA THR A 481 19.49 -37.51 38.95
C THR A 481 18.73 -36.37 38.25
N ARG A 482 19.46 -35.52 37.51
CA ARG A 482 18.85 -34.47 36.67
C ARG A 482 18.31 -35.10 35.38
N ASN A 483 17.18 -34.59 34.89
CA ASN A 483 16.56 -34.91 33.60
C ASN A 483 15.79 -36.24 33.50
N HIS A 484 15.49 -36.93 34.61
CA HIS A 484 14.73 -38.18 34.60
C HIS A 484 13.38 -38.05 33.87
N SER A 485 12.58 -37.02 34.21
CA SER A 485 11.29 -36.79 33.56
C SER A 485 11.42 -36.43 32.07
N GLN A 486 12.52 -35.79 31.66
CA GLN A 486 12.78 -35.50 30.24
C GLN A 486 13.11 -36.77 29.43
N GLU A 487 13.84 -37.70 30.03
CA GLU A 487 14.16 -38.99 29.40
C GLU A 487 12.91 -39.85 29.23
N ILE A 488 12.08 -39.92 30.27
CA ILE A 488 10.76 -40.57 30.23
C ILE A 488 9.90 -39.94 29.12
N ALA A 489 9.79 -38.60 29.10
CA ALA A 489 9.01 -37.89 28.08
C ALA A 489 9.47 -38.22 26.65
N LYS A 490 10.79 -38.26 26.42
CA LYS A 490 11.36 -38.58 25.11
C LYS A 490 11.07 -40.02 24.68
N LEU A 491 11.25 -40.98 25.59
CA LEU A 491 10.97 -42.40 25.31
C LEU A 491 9.47 -42.65 25.10
N ALA A 492 8.62 -41.96 25.85
CA ALA A 492 7.17 -42.02 25.69
C ALA A 492 6.74 -41.46 24.32
N ALA A 493 7.29 -40.32 23.91
CA ALA A 493 7.06 -39.74 22.59
C ALA A 493 7.55 -40.66 21.46
N ASP A 494 8.75 -41.24 21.59
CA ASP A 494 9.28 -42.21 20.62
C ASP A 494 8.37 -43.45 20.50
N THR A 495 7.80 -43.91 21.63
CA THR A 495 6.84 -45.03 21.67
C THR A 495 5.50 -44.67 21.04
N ALA A 496 5.01 -43.45 21.27
CA ALA A 496 3.80 -42.94 20.62
C ALA A 496 3.97 -42.89 19.09
N ARG A 497 5.12 -42.42 18.59
CA ARG A 497 5.42 -42.43 17.14
C ARG A 497 5.48 -43.85 16.58
N GLU A 498 6.09 -44.80 17.29
CA GLU A 498 6.13 -46.21 16.88
C GLU A 498 4.73 -46.86 16.83
N LEU A 499 3.78 -46.36 17.62
CA LEU A 499 2.37 -46.77 17.59
C LEU A 499 1.55 -46.08 16.48
N GLY A 500 2.13 -45.10 15.77
CA GLY A 500 1.49 -44.41 14.64
C GLY A 500 0.57 -43.25 15.04
N LEU A 501 0.79 -42.65 16.22
CA LEU A 501 0.06 -41.46 16.66
C LEU A 501 0.45 -40.22 15.83
N SER A 502 -0.45 -39.24 15.74
CA SER A 502 -0.16 -37.93 15.13
C SER A 502 0.82 -37.12 15.98
N GLU A 503 1.53 -36.14 15.38
CA GLU A 503 2.50 -35.32 16.14
C GLU A 503 1.86 -34.56 17.31
N ASP A 504 0.61 -34.09 17.17
CA ASP A 504 -0.14 -33.44 18.27
C ASP A 504 -0.39 -34.42 19.45
N GLU A 505 -0.70 -35.68 19.14
CA GLU A 505 -0.87 -36.72 20.16
C GLU A 505 0.47 -37.14 20.78
N VAL A 506 1.54 -37.19 19.98
CA VAL A 506 2.91 -37.46 20.44
C VAL A 506 3.37 -36.36 21.41
N ASP A 507 3.11 -35.09 21.09
CA ASP A 507 3.41 -33.95 21.97
C ASP A 507 2.59 -34.03 23.27
N SER A 508 1.33 -34.44 23.20
CA SER A 508 0.50 -34.66 24.39
C SER A 508 1.09 -35.74 25.30
N VAL A 509 1.63 -36.83 24.72
CA VAL A 509 2.31 -37.91 25.46
C VAL A 509 3.65 -37.43 26.03
N TYR A 510 4.41 -36.61 25.29
CA TYR A 510 5.63 -35.98 25.77
C TYR A 510 5.36 -35.14 27.02
N TRP A 511 4.38 -34.23 26.98
CA TRP A 511 3.99 -33.42 28.13
C TRP A 511 3.47 -34.28 29.29
N GLY A 512 2.74 -35.35 28.99
CA GLY A 512 2.28 -36.31 30.00
C GLY A 512 3.45 -36.98 30.71
N GLY A 513 4.46 -37.46 29.98
CA GLY A 513 5.66 -38.07 30.54
C GLY A 513 6.50 -37.07 31.33
N LEU A 514 6.62 -35.83 30.87
CA LEU A 514 7.40 -34.80 31.58
C LEU A 514 6.76 -34.39 32.91
N LEU A 515 5.42 -34.42 32.99
CA LEU A 515 4.66 -33.88 34.13
C LEU A 515 4.01 -34.97 35.00
N HIS A 516 4.20 -36.26 34.70
CA HIS A 516 3.51 -37.36 35.39
C HIS A 516 3.69 -37.33 36.91
N ASP A 517 4.85 -36.85 37.37
CA ASP A 517 5.23 -36.80 38.78
C ASP A 517 5.14 -35.41 39.42
N ILE A 518 4.63 -34.38 38.71
CA ILE A 518 4.57 -33.00 39.22
C ILE A 518 3.82 -32.88 40.56
N GLY A 519 2.85 -33.77 40.81
CA GLY A 519 2.08 -33.81 42.04
C GLY A 519 2.86 -34.26 43.27
N LYS A 520 4.08 -34.82 43.10
CA LYS A 520 4.98 -35.14 44.22
C LYS A 520 5.34 -33.90 45.05
N ILE A 521 5.16 -32.70 44.49
CA ILE A 521 5.27 -31.44 45.24
C ILE A 521 4.41 -31.44 46.53
N GLY A 522 3.23 -32.04 46.48
CA GLY A 522 2.29 -32.11 47.62
C GLY A 522 2.60 -33.21 48.65
N ILE A 523 3.64 -34.03 48.43
CA ILE A 523 4.00 -35.14 49.30
C ILE A 523 5.00 -34.67 50.37
N PRO A 524 4.78 -34.94 51.67
CA PRO A 524 5.75 -34.61 52.72
C PRO A 524 7.09 -35.34 52.55
N ASP A 525 8.20 -34.67 52.87
CA ASP A 525 9.56 -35.25 52.76
C ASP A 525 9.72 -36.54 53.58
N SER A 526 9.05 -36.64 54.74
CA SER A 526 9.06 -37.84 55.58
C SER A 526 8.48 -39.08 54.90
N ILE A 527 7.68 -38.89 53.84
CA ILE A 527 7.10 -39.95 53.01
C ILE A 527 7.89 -40.08 51.72
N LEU A 528 8.19 -38.97 51.04
CA LEU A 528 8.89 -38.95 49.75
C LEU A 528 10.30 -39.53 49.84
N LEU A 529 11.06 -39.15 50.86
CA LEU A 529 12.48 -39.50 51.03
C LEU A 529 12.71 -40.68 51.99
N LYS A 530 11.66 -41.42 52.36
CA LYS A 530 11.75 -42.50 53.36
C LYS A 530 12.64 -43.66 52.86
N PRO A 531 13.73 -44.03 53.55
CA PRO A 531 14.63 -45.10 53.13
C PRO A 531 14.09 -46.48 53.57
N GLY A 532 12.89 -46.84 53.11
CA GLY A 532 12.23 -48.09 53.47
C GLY A 532 10.79 -48.20 52.96
N PRO A 533 10.07 -49.30 53.27
CA PRO A 533 8.71 -49.48 52.82
C PRO A 533 7.76 -48.45 53.46
N LEU A 534 6.80 -47.98 52.66
CA LEU A 534 5.70 -47.12 53.13
C LEU A 534 4.65 -47.96 53.85
N THR A 535 4.09 -47.43 54.95
CA THR A 535 2.87 -47.95 55.58
C THR A 535 1.66 -47.75 54.66
N ASP A 536 0.52 -48.39 54.95
CA ASP A 536 -0.68 -48.22 54.12
C ASP A 536 -1.18 -46.78 54.07
N GLU A 537 -1.07 -46.03 55.18
CA GLU A 537 -1.42 -44.61 55.21
C GLU A 537 -0.45 -43.74 54.41
N GLU A 538 0.85 -43.99 54.55
CA GLU A 538 1.89 -43.30 53.78
C GLU A 538 1.75 -43.59 52.28
N ARG A 539 1.43 -44.84 51.92
CA ARG A 539 1.18 -45.26 50.53
C ARG A 539 -0.02 -44.55 49.93
N LYS A 540 -1.14 -44.43 50.66
CA LYS A 540 -2.31 -43.66 50.20
C LYS A 540 -1.95 -42.18 49.96
N LYS A 541 -1.14 -41.59 50.83
CA LYS A 541 -0.64 -40.22 50.64
C LYS A 541 0.26 -40.12 49.41
N MET A 542 1.22 -41.04 49.25
CA MET A 542 2.07 -41.09 48.05
C MET A 542 1.23 -41.20 46.77
N GLN A 543 0.25 -42.09 46.72
CA GLN A 543 -0.63 -42.29 45.56
C GLN A 543 -1.40 -41.03 45.16
N TYR A 544 -1.66 -40.12 46.09
CA TYR A 544 -2.34 -38.85 45.83
C TYR A 544 -1.58 -37.95 44.86
N HIS A 545 -0.28 -38.15 44.63
CA HIS A 545 0.50 -37.34 43.67
C HIS A 545 -0.10 -37.36 42.26
N THR A 546 -0.73 -38.46 41.83
CA THR A 546 -1.42 -38.54 40.54
C THR A 546 -2.60 -37.56 40.46
N ILE A 547 -3.42 -37.54 41.52
CA ILE A 547 -4.57 -36.65 41.66
C ILE A 547 -4.10 -35.19 41.77
N ALA A 548 -3.12 -34.93 42.62
CA ALA A 548 -2.54 -33.61 42.81
C ALA A 548 -1.91 -33.08 41.51
N GLY A 549 -1.17 -33.92 40.79
CA GLY A 549 -0.54 -33.56 39.51
C GLY A 549 -1.58 -33.17 38.48
N ALA A 550 -2.63 -33.97 38.32
CA ALA A 550 -3.75 -33.65 37.45
C ALA A 550 -4.45 -32.35 37.86
N GLN A 551 -4.67 -32.10 39.16
CA GLN A 551 -5.25 -30.87 39.69
C GLN A 551 -4.37 -29.64 39.44
N ILE A 552 -3.05 -29.79 39.50
CA ILE A 552 -2.08 -28.70 39.22
C ILE A 552 -2.14 -28.29 37.75
N ILE A 553 -2.26 -29.25 36.82
CA ILE A 553 -2.18 -28.96 35.39
C ILE A 553 -3.54 -28.67 34.73
N SER A 554 -4.65 -29.17 35.28
CA SER A 554 -6.00 -28.97 34.73
C SER A 554 -6.38 -27.49 34.48
N PRO A 555 -6.02 -26.52 35.36
CA PRO A 555 -6.34 -25.10 35.13
C PRO A 555 -5.53 -24.46 33.99
N ILE A 556 -4.44 -25.08 33.55
CA ILE A 556 -3.59 -24.55 32.48
C ILE A 556 -4.20 -24.97 31.14
N GLN A 557 -4.84 -24.02 30.44
CA GLN A 557 -5.59 -24.32 29.21
C GLN A 557 -4.81 -25.15 28.19
N LYS A 558 -3.53 -24.80 27.93
CA LYS A 558 -2.64 -25.54 27.02
C LYS A 558 -2.27 -26.95 27.47
N LEU A 559 -2.34 -27.27 28.77
CA LEU A 559 -1.96 -28.58 29.32
C LEU A 559 -3.14 -29.37 29.90
N SER A 560 -4.34 -28.80 29.89
CA SER A 560 -5.55 -29.41 30.46
C SER A 560 -5.87 -30.79 29.86
N HIS A 561 -5.60 -30.97 28.56
CA HIS A 561 -5.77 -32.24 27.84
C HIS A 561 -4.78 -33.34 28.28
N VAL A 562 -3.68 -32.96 28.94
CA VAL A 562 -2.65 -33.87 29.48
C VAL A 562 -2.98 -34.36 30.89
N ALA A 563 -3.87 -33.66 31.62
CA ALA A 563 -4.32 -34.02 32.97
C ALA A 563 -4.73 -35.50 33.16
N PRO A 564 -5.48 -36.11 32.22
CA PRO A 564 -5.82 -37.53 32.32
C PRO A 564 -4.60 -38.46 32.24
N PHE A 565 -3.55 -38.06 31.52
CA PHE A 565 -2.35 -38.89 31.36
C PHE A 565 -1.56 -38.93 32.68
N VAL A 566 -1.43 -37.78 33.33
CA VAL A 566 -0.80 -37.65 34.65
C VAL A 566 -1.62 -38.34 35.74
N ARG A 567 -2.94 -38.22 35.72
CA ARG A 567 -3.82 -38.88 36.69
C ARG A 567 -3.71 -40.40 36.62
N SER A 568 -3.68 -40.95 35.40
CA SER A 568 -3.78 -42.40 35.17
C SER A 568 -2.43 -43.07 34.93
N SER A 569 -1.30 -42.38 35.13
CA SER A 569 0.06 -42.90 34.86
C SER A 569 0.40 -44.16 35.67
N HIS A 570 -0.26 -44.37 36.80
CA HIS A 570 -0.11 -45.56 37.65
C HIS A 570 -1.31 -46.51 37.63
N GLU A 571 -2.23 -46.33 36.67
CA GLU A 571 -3.25 -47.33 36.40
C GLU A 571 -2.62 -48.59 35.81
N ARG A 572 -3.22 -49.74 36.10
CA ARG A 572 -2.76 -51.03 35.61
C ARG A 572 -3.76 -51.58 34.63
N TYR A 573 -3.28 -52.19 33.55
CA TYR A 573 -4.16 -52.74 32.50
C TYR A 573 -5.19 -53.75 33.04
N ASP A 574 -4.88 -54.45 34.14
CA ASP A 574 -5.75 -55.39 34.86
C ASP A 574 -6.79 -54.75 35.80
N GLY A 575 -6.78 -53.43 35.98
CA GLY A 575 -7.68 -52.69 36.86
C GLY A 575 -7.26 -52.66 38.34
N LYS A 576 -6.04 -53.12 38.67
CA LYS A 576 -5.51 -53.11 40.06
C LYS A 576 -4.65 -51.88 40.38
N GLY A 577 -4.67 -50.89 39.50
CA GLY A 577 -3.90 -49.65 39.62
C GLY A 577 -4.59 -48.62 40.51
N TYR A 578 -4.11 -47.38 40.43
CA TYR A 578 -4.66 -46.23 41.14
C TYR A 578 -4.54 -44.98 40.24
N PRO A 579 -5.31 -43.90 40.49
CA PRO A 579 -6.23 -43.66 41.60
C PRO A 579 -7.65 -44.19 41.42
N ASP A 580 -8.08 -44.50 40.20
CA ASP A 580 -9.49 -44.76 39.84
C ASP A 580 -9.78 -46.24 39.59
N GLY A 581 -8.75 -47.07 39.37
CA GLY A 581 -8.89 -48.50 39.11
C GLY A 581 -9.38 -48.81 37.69
N LEU A 582 -9.06 -47.94 36.73
CA LEU A 582 -9.44 -48.08 35.32
C LEU A 582 -8.86 -49.37 34.72
N LYS A 583 -9.60 -50.03 33.83
CA LYS A 583 -9.19 -51.31 33.25
C LYS A 583 -9.05 -51.25 31.73
N GLY A 584 -7.98 -51.87 31.23
CA GLY A 584 -7.76 -52.04 29.80
C GLY A 584 -7.69 -50.70 29.05
N GLU A 585 -8.58 -50.54 28.05
CA GLU A 585 -8.62 -49.36 27.19
C GLU A 585 -9.37 -48.16 27.81
N GLU A 586 -9.97 -48.31 29.00
CA GLU A 586 -10.47 -47.17 29.78
C GLU A 586 -9.33 -46.25 30.23
N ILE A 587 -8.11 -46.79 30.33
CA ILE A 587 -6.90 -46.02 30.61
C ILE A 587 -6.50 -45.25 29.33
N PRO A 588 -6.35 -43.91 29.40
CA PRO A 588 -5.87 -43.13 28.27
C PRO A 588 -4.59 -43.73 27.67
N LEU A 589 -4.49 -43.77 26.34
CA LEU A 589 -3.35 -44.40 25.67
C LEU A 589 -2.02 -43.76 26.10
N GLY A 590 -1.98 -42.44 26.26
CA GLY A 590 -0.81 -41.73 26.78
C GLY A 590 -0.37 -42.21 28.16
N ALA A 591 -1.32 -42.43 29.09
CA ALA A 591 -1.02 -42.99 30.41
C ALA A 591 -0.47 -44.43 30.32
N ARG A 592 -1.03 -45.27 29.44
CA ARG A 592 -0.51 -46.64 29.21
C ARG A 592 0.94 -46.62 28.69
N ILE A 593 1.29 -45.67 27.82
CA ILE A 593 2.65 -45.48 27.32
C ILE A 593 3.57 -45.04 28.46
N ILE A 594 3.20 -44.00 29.21
CA ILE A 594 3.99 -43.47 30.32
C ILE A 594 4.24 -44.55 31.37
N ALA A 595 3.24 -45.37 31.71
CA ALA A 595 3.37 -46.44 32.69
C ALA A 595 4.44 -47.48 32.33
N VAL A 596 4.57 -47.83 31.04
CA VAL A 596 5.62 -48.77 30.57
C VAL A 596 7.00 -48.13 30.66
N VAL A 597 7.12 -46.87 30.22
CA VAL A 597 8.39 -46.14 30.19
C VAL A 597 8.88 -45.84 31.61
N ASP A 598 8.01 -45.35 32.50
CA ASP A 598 8.33 -45.11 33.91
C ASP A 598 8.74 -46.41 34.61
N ALA A 599 8.03 -47.52 34.37
CA ALA A 599 8.43 -48.80 34.93
C ALA A 599 9.81 -49.27 34.44
N TYR A 600 10.14 -49.04 33.18
CA TYR A 600 11.49 -49.33 32.66
C TYR A 600 12.55 -48.50 33.39
N SER A 601 12.38 -47.17 33.43
CA SER A 601 13.30 -46.25 34.10
C SER A 601 13.44 -46.57 35.59
N ALA A 602 12.33 -46.85 36.27
CA ALA A 602 12.29 -47.24 37.67
C ALA A 602 13.12 -48.51 37.98
N ILE A 603 13.29 -49.39 36.98
CA ILE A 603 14.06 -50.62 37.09
C ILE A 603 15.56 -50.36 36.82
N THR A 604 15.87 -49.57 35.80
CA THR A 604 17.23 -49.32 35.31
C THR A 604 17.95 -48.20 36.04
N ASP A 605 17.24 -47.39 36.82
CA ASP A 605 17.83 -46.27 37.57
C ASP A 605 18.11 -46.64 39.04
N ASP A 606 19.15 -46.02 39.61
CA ASP A 606 19.45 -46.13 41.04
C ASP A 606 18.38 -45.39 41.86
N ARG A 607 17.93 -46.01 42.96
CA ARG A 607 16.99 -45.42 43.93
C ARG A 607 17.56 -45.48 45.34
N VAL A 608 17.08 -44.60 46.23
CA VAL A 608 17.53 -44.45 47.62
C VAL A 608 17.60 -45.79 48.38
N TYR A 609 16.71 -46.73 48.05
CA TYR A 609 16.58 -48.04 48.70
C TYR A 609 17.02 -49.24 47.83
N ARG A 610 17.44 -49.04 46.57
CA ARG A 610 17.72 -50.14 45.62
C ARG A 610 18.65 -49.70 44.49
N LYS A 611 19.66 -50.53 44.15
CA LYS A 611 20.49 -50.34 42.96
C LYS A 611 19.75 -50.65 41.64
N ALA A 612 20.16 -49.98 40.58
CA ALA A 612 19.77 -50.24 39.20
C ALA A 612 19.95 -51.72 38.81
N ARG A 613 19.00 -52.25 38.02
CA ARG A 613 19.08 -53.59 37.38
C ARG A 613 19.50 -53.46 35.91
N SER A 614 19.94 -54.57 35.31
CA SER A 614 20.36 -54.54 33.90
C SER A 614 19.19 -54.32 32.95
N HIS A 615 19.48 -53.87 31.73
CA HIS A 615 18.49 -53.74 30.66
C HIS A 615 17.75 -55.06 30.41
N GLU A 616 18.46 -56.19 30.35
CA GLU A 616 17.88 -57.52 30.12
C GLU A 616 16.95 -57.94 31.26
N GLU A 617 17.29 -57.59 32.51
CA GLU A 617 16.43 -57.83 33.66
C GLU A 617 15.17 -56.95 33.62
N ALA A 618 15.30 -55.70 33.16
CA ALA A 618 14.18 -54.79 32.98
C ALA A 618 13.21 -55.31 31.91
N VAL A 619 13.71 -55.70 30.74
CA VAL A 619 12.89 -56.25 29.65
C VAL A 619 12.15 -57.50 30.10
N LYS A 620 12.84 -58.46 30.74
CA LYS A 620 12.20 -59.69 31.26
C LYS A 620 11.09 -59.39 32.26
N GLU A 621 11.28 -58.40 33.13
CA GLU A 621 10.28 -58.02 34.11
C GLU A 621 9.07 -57.33 33.47
N LEU A 622 9.28 -56.47 32.47
CA LEU A 622 8.20 -55.84 31.71
C LEU A 622 7.39 -56.88 30.93
N GLU A 623 8.06 -57.84 30.27
CA GLU A 623 7.43 -58.96 29.56
C GLU A 623 6.61 -59.84 30.51
N ARG A 624 7.14 -60.16 31.71
CA ARG A 624 6.41 -60.91 32.75
C ARG A 624 5.11 -60.21 33.17
N CYS A 625 5.10 -58.89 33.14
CA CYS A 625 3.98 -58.03 33.51
C CYS A 625 3.06 -57.65 32.33
N SER A 626 3.34 -58.15 31.11
CA SER A 626 2.51 -57.94 29.92
C SER A 626 1.10 -58.49 30.11
N GLY A 627 0.09 -57.73 29.66
CA GLY A 627 -1.33 -58.09 29.75
C GLY A 627 -1.91 -58.00 31.16
N THR A 628 -1.10 -57.72 32.19
CA THR A 628 -1.56 -57.48 33.56
C THR A 628 -1.29 -56.05 33.99
N GLN A 629 -0.02 -55.67 34.18
CA GLN A 629 0.32 -54.28 34.50
C GLN A 629 0.29 -53.40 33.25
N PHE A 630 0.76 -53.93 32.13
CA PHE A 630 0.99 -53.18 30.90
C PHE A 630 0.11 -53.68 29.75
N ASP A 631 -0.31 -52.76 28.89
CA ASP A 631 -0.90 -53.09 27.59
C ASP A 631 0.14 -53.78 26.71
N THR A 632 -0.15 -54.99 26.26
CA THR A 632 0.76 -55.78 25.42
C THR A 632 1.15 -55.05 24.13
N LYS A 633 0.24 -54.29 23.50
CA LYS A 633 0.55 -53.57 22.25
C LYS A 633 1.55 -52.43 22.51
N VAL A 634 1.33 -51.69 23.59
CA VAL A 634 2.20 -50.58 23.99
C VAL A 634 3.57 -51.09 24.40
N LEU A 635 3.63 -52.15 25.20
CA LEU A 635 4.90 -52.77 25.59
C LEU A 635 5.71 -53.20 24.36
N GLN A 636 5.08 -53.86 23.40
CA GLN A 636 5.78 -54.31 22.18
C GLN A 636 6.30 -53.14 21.34
N ALA A 637 5.58 -52.01 21.29
CA ALA A 637 6.09 -50.80 20.64
C ALA A 637 7.28 -50.20 21.39
N PHE A 638 7.21 -50.11 22.72
CA PHE A 638 8.32 -49.64 23.54
C PHE A 638 9.58 -50.50 23.37
N LEU A 639 9.44 -51.83 23.37
CA LEU A 639 10.57 -52.75 23.15
C LEU A 639 11.25 -52.52 21.78
N ARG A 640 10.48 -52.27 20.71
CA ARG A 640 11.05 -51.91 19.41
C ARG A 640 11.80 -50.57 19.43
N VAL A 641 11.32 -49.59 20.20
CA VAL A 641 11.99 -48.28 20.33
C VAL A 641 13.35 -48.41 21.02
N ILE A 642 13.45 -49.20 22.09
CA ILE A 642 14.71 -49.39 22.82
C ILE A 642 15.68 -50.33 22.11
N GLU A 643 15.21 -51.26 21.27
CA GLU A 643 16.06 -52.06 20.37
C GLU A 643 16.67 -51.23 19.24
N LYS A 644 15.90 -50.29 18.65
CA LYS A 644 16.36 -49.41 17.56
C LYS A 644 17.41 -48.37 18.00
N ASN A 645 17.58 -48.12 19.30
CA ASN A 645 18.49 -47.12 19.84
C ASN A 645 19.49 -47.71 20.86
N PRO A 646 20.50 -48.48 20.41
CA PRO A 646 21.48 -49.11 21.30
C PRO A 646 22.35 -48.11 22.08
N GLU A 647 22.51 -46.86 21.62
CA GLU A 647 23.24 -45.82 22.37
C GLU A 647 22.53 -45.40 23.67
N LYS A 648 21.19 -45.51 23.75
CA LYS A 648 20.43 -45.28 24.99
C LYS A 648 20.61 -46.41 26.02
N GLN A 649 21.22 -47.53 25.65
CA GLN A 649 21.53 -48.65 26.55
C GLN A 649 22.78 -48.40 27.42
N GLN A 650 23.61 -47.41 27.07
CA GLN A 650 24.87 -47.09 27.78
C GLN A 650 24.83 -45.82 28.66
N GLY A 651 23.72 -45.07 28.65
CA GLY A 651 23.64 -43.71 29.22
C GLY A 651 23.37 -43.57 30.72
N ILE A 652 23.07 -44.64 31.47
CA ILE A 652 22.69 -44.55 32.91
C ILE A 652 23.92 -44.74 33.82
N LYS A 653 25.05 -44.14 33.45
CA LYS A 653 26.23 -44.06 34.31
C LYS A 653 26.86 -42.67 34.19
N HIS A 654 26.45 -41.75 35.06
CA HIS A 654 27.34 -40.71 35.58
C HIS A 654 26.96 -40.33 37.00
#